data_AF-A0A7V1MFN3-F1
#
_entry.id   AF-A0A7V1MFN3-F1
#
_cell.length_a   1.000
_cell.length_b   1.000
_cell.length_c   1.000
_cell.angle_alpha   90.00
_cell.angle_beta   90.00
_cell.angle_gamma   90.00
#
_symmetry.space_group_name_H-M   'P 1'
#
loop_
_entity.id
_entity.type
_entity.pdbx_description
1 polymer ?
#
loop_
_entity_poly.entity_id
_entity_poly.type
_entity_poly.pdbx_seq_one_letter_code
_entity_poly.pdbx_strand_id
1 'polypeptide(L)'
;MQRIISLMSAILMAVLVGSIWAQPVGGFETRDQLLDTLEHADTTIDRLSAKILYEREFALAGDIQTRLGRVSFVRRAGEDGQIRRAFAVVFDTTIIGDRSEPDGRTFVFDGQLLIERIPEQRLILRRQVAPPGSKFDPLRIGEGPLPLPLGQRKTDILSNYDTEMLAPELGLEEREDLIKFTAGCAQLRLIPNEARAPEDDFVEIRLWYKQMDGNLLPRMAMTENKTGDVVVVRLWDVKLNDLAEVDPADFDGSVPEGWEVDDQPYRGAMAEPSRLIPISLYSYVLMESQPIAEAGEPQPEFTMPESVRLLIEAPYTDAEAAADLRVFHGFWTRDDLNTPARRAEAALMRGDYSDPALNDEHAPIELRAEATIRRGDIKQGLKLLNGNDSYNAIRLRVMGLEALGEHEQAGQATQAAVDRLIENRADNAADLTAGIDTLIARAKLVGQERTDGTDFQTLMALLTRAHGELDQLYWPAVLTEAKLLYDKDERASAHEAATDVLRLNPACAEAWKLLGYLAVDSFDFDRAEDIANRLDYLAEVEVPEWVEGRTGLTHRSALGALVLAKARIRQDDSDEAVRILEDARKLYPKHRGLLAMQAAAEASRYDMDRAQQLLDELDQLSPGTELGYLRVGWALSERRQYAPAAEALTEAMRRQPKLPEPAILLGLLELQSGRDLEALSALRTVAELDPFNTRASNSLKLLEEIVTYDTIESEHFKVRYKPGIDEILAREMPEALERIHARVCGQADGGIDFEPLQKTVIELMPDHEWFAVRIAGMPALHTIAASTGPVIAMEVPRTGAGHKVGVYDWQRVIQHEYTHTATLARTKNRLPHWFTEAAAQHLEDAPRTEQTCRLLVAKLKADELFDLDEINIKFTRPEQPTDRAQAYAQGLWMYEYMIERFGDSAPLALMDAYARGQTEAEAMPSELGISSDQFFDDFKQWAGEQVIQWGLAPPAGDPSIAELFARDGLSAEPTTQDYDRWMQEFPDNAVLVERWARLMVPDGVDILDDTSAEALERWAEAVPVAEKPHTILARYYLNSEDSTEQDRAIGHLEFLDARAQYTPAYAAALAKRCAERGEHDKALAKALRAVEIAPYDADQRELAARVALVAKRFAIAARQLDALTKIEPDRPIHKRRFERMQEIIKLQQK
;
A
#
# COMPACT_ATOMS: atom_id res chain seq x y z
N MET A 1 -18.31 -81.12 1.92
CA MET A 1 -17.96 -80.41 3.17
C MET A 1 -16.50 -80.53 3.60
N GLN A 2 -15.78 -81.65 3.39
CA GLN A 2 -14.32 -81.69 3.64
C GLN A 2 -13.42 -81.22 2.46
N ARG A 3 -13.97 -80.98 1.25
CA ARG A 3 -13.25 -80.35 0.13
C ARG A 3 -13.42 -78.83 0.01
N ILE A 4 -14.32 -78.23 0.79
CA ILE A 4 -14.55 -76.76 0.83
C ILE A 4 -13.69 -76.12 1.94
N ILE A 5 -13.32 -76.88 2.97
CA ILE A 5 -12.47 -76.41 4.07
C ILE A 5 -10.98 -76.31 3.64
N SER A 6 -10.50 -77.14 2.71
CA SER A 6 -9.13 -77.01 2.17
C SER A 6 -8.93 -75.89 1.15
N LEU A 7 -10.00 -75.31 0.59
CA LEU A 7 -9.89 -74.16 -0.33
C LEU A 7 -9.87 -72.82 0.42
N MET A 8 -10.57 -72.72 1.57
CA MET A 8 -10.57 -71.51 2.39
C MET A 8 -9.32 -71.32 3.25
N SER A 9 -8.58 -72.39 3.58
CA SER A 9 -7.29 -72.26 4.27
C SER A 9 -6.12 -71.86 3.35
N ALA A 10 -6.26 -71.96 2.03
CA ALA A 10 -5.26 -71.46 1.08
C ALA A 10 -5.40 -69.95 0.82
N ILE A 11 -6.60 -69.38 0.99
CA ILE A 11 -6.82 -67.93 0.87
C ILE A 11 -6.46 -67.21 2.19
N LEU A 12 -6.62 -67.88 3.34
CA LEU A 12 -6.25 -67.31 4.65
C LEU A 12 -4.73 -67.33 4.96
N MET A 13 -3.92 -68.03 4.15
CA MET A 13 -2.44 -68.02 4.24
C MET A 13 -1.76 -67.20 3.14
N ALA A 14 -2.51 -66.43 2.36
CA ALA A 14 -1.98 -65.35 1.51
C ALA A 14 -1.98 -63.98 2.22
N VAL A 15 -2.58 -63.90 3.42
CA VAL A 15 -2.71 -62.68 4.24
C VAL A 15 -1.63 -62.59 5.33
N LEU A 16 -0.67 -63.53 5.40
CA LEU A 16 0.39 -63.47 6.44
C LEU A 16 1.83 -63.70 5.97
N VAL A 17 2.10 -63.96 4.69
CA VAL A 17 3.43 -63.78 4.09
C VAL A 17 3.22 -63.30 2.65
N GLY A 18 3.24 -61.99 2.48
CA GLY A 18 2.97 -61.33 1.22
C GLY A 18 3.11 -59.83 1.37
N SER A 19 4.23 -59.38 1.95
CA SER A 19 4.86 -58.13 1.50
C SER A 19 5.19 -58.31 0.03
N ILE A 20 4.17 -58.19 -0.83
CA ILE A 20 4.35 -58.01 -2.26
C ILE A 20 4.76 -56.56 -2.36
N TRP A 21 6.08 -56.37 -2.37
CA TRP A 21 6.78 -55.22 -2.88
C TRP A 21 5.91 -54.49 -3.90
N ALA A 22 5.40 -53.32 -3.52
CA ALA A 22 4.99 -52.33 -4.51
C ALA A 22 6.19 -52.20 -5.46
N GLN A 23 5.99 -52.50 -6.75
CA GLN A 23 7.06 -52.26 -7.70
C GLN A 23 7.47 -50.78 -7.56
N PRO A 24 8.77 -50.46 -7.45
CA PRO A 24 9.21 -49.09 -7.33
C PRO A 24 8.68 -48.30 -8.53
N VAL A 25 7.77 -47.37 -8.25
CA VAL A 25 7.13 -46.54 -9.26
C VAL A 25 8.20 -45.64 -9.85
N GLY A 26 8.44 -45.73 -11.16
CA GLY A 26 9.48 -44.96 -11.84
C GLY A 26 10.92 -45.22 -11.36
N GLY A 27 11.18 -46.29 -10.60
CA GLY A 27 12.50 -46.66 -10.09
C GLY A 27 12.86 -46.15 -8.69
N PHE A 28 11.93 -45.51 -7.97
CA PHE A 28 12.16 -44.96 -6.62
C PHE A 28 11.28 -45.66 -5.56
N GLU A 29 11.84 -45.92 -4.38
CA GLU A 29 11.13 -46.56 -3.25
C GLU A 29 10.45 -45.53 -2.33
N THR A 30 10.96 -44.29 -2.27
CA THR A 30 10.42 -43.23 -1.40
C THR A 30 10.46 -41.85 -2.08
N ARG A 31 9.56 -40.95 -1.64
CA ARG A 31 9.56 -39.53 -2.02
C ARG A 31 10.92 -38.87 -1.80
N ASP A 32 11.54 -39.12 -0.65
CA ASP A 32 12.82 -38.50 -0.31
C ASP A 32 13.94 -38.97 -1.24
N GLN A 33 13.93 -40.24 -1.67
CA GLN A 33 14.88 -40.75 -2.65
C GLN A 33 14.71 -40.09 -4.03
N LEU A 34 13.48 -39.80 -4.44
CA LEU A 34 13.20 -39.05 -5.68
C LEU A 34 13.69 -37.60 -5.56
N LEU A 35 13.40 -36.92 -4.45
CA LEU A 35 13.84 -35.54 -4.19
C LEU A 35 15.38 -35.44 -4.09
N ASP A 36 16.04 -36.38 -3.41
CA ASP A 36 17.50 -36.43 -3.31
C ASP A 36 18.16 -36.65 -4.68
N THR A 37 17.53 -37.48 -5.53
CA THR A 37 18.02 -37.71 -6.89
C THR A 37 17.77 -36.50 -7.79
N LEU A 38 16.63 -35.83 -7.64
CA LEU A 38 16.26 -34.62 -8.37
C LEU A 38 17.23 -33.46 -8.09
N GLU A 39 17.66 -33.29 -6.84
CA GLU A 39 18.62 -32.25 -6.43
C GLU A 39 19.98 -32.38 -7.14
N HIS A 40 20.35 -33.60 -7.56
CA HIS A 40 21.62 -33.86 -8.24
C HIS A 40 21.48 -34.16 -9.73
N ALA A 41 20.25 -34.24 -10.26
CA ALA A 41 19.92 -34.76 -11.59
C ALA A 41 20.51 -33.93 -12.75
N ASP A 42 20.84 -32.67 -12.51
CA ASP A 42 21.31 -31.70 -13.51
C ASP A 42 22.79 -31.34 -13.36
N THR A 43 23.47 -31.86 -12.33
CA THR A 43 24.87 -31.52 -12.01
C THR A 43 25.82 -31.91 -13.15
N THR A 44 25.48 -32.97 -13.89
CA THR A 44 26.22 -33.56 -15.02
C THR A 44 25.72 -33.11 -16.40
N ILE A 45 24.73 -32.21 -16.48
CA ILE A 45 24.14 -31.73 -17.74
C ILE A 45 24.81 -30.41 -18.15
N ASP A 46 25.67 -30.47 -19.16
CA ASP A 46 26.29 -29.30 -19.80
C ASP A 46 25.46 -28.81 -20.99
N ARG A 47 24.76 -29.71 -21.68
CA ARG A 47 23.83 -29.39 -22.79
C ARG A 47 22.60 -30.28 -22.75
N LEU A 48 21.45 -29.75 -23.09
CA LEU A 48 20.21 -30.51 -23.27
C LEU A 48 19.42 -29.95 -24.46
N SER A 49 18.85 -30.83 -25.27
CA SER A 49 17.88 -30.48 -26.32
C SER A 49 16.68 -31.41 -26.22
N ALA A 50 15.47 -30.87 -26.32
CA ALA A 50 14.23 -31.66 -26.35
C ALA A 50 13.16 -30.98 -27.21
N LYS A 51 12.18 -31.76 -27.66
CA LYS A 51 10.93 -31.23 -28.21
C LYS A 51 9.99 -30.89 -27.05
N ILE A 52 9.28 -29.77 -27.16
CA ILE A 52 8.33 -29.28 -26.16
C ILE A 52 6.93 -29.17 -26.77
N LEU A 53 5.94 -29.55 -25.97
CA LEU A 53 4.54 -29.24 -26.21
C LEU A 53 4.02 -28.53 -24.96
N TYR A 54 3.50 -27.33 -25.15
CA TYR A 54 2.89 -26.51 -24.11
C TYR A 54 1.40 -26.43 -24.37
N GLU A 55 0.59 -26.91 -23.43
CA GLU A 55 -0.87 -26.95 -23.54
C GLU A 55 -1.46 -26.14 -22.40
N ARG A 56 -2.42 -25.25 -22.68
CA ARG A 56 -3.15 -24.49 -21.68
C ARG A 56 -4.64 -24.71 -21.87
N GLU A 57 -5.31 -25.09 -20.80
CA GLU A 57 -6.74 -25.30 -20.70
C GLU A 57 -7.35 -24.25 -19.77
N PHE A 58 -8.42 -23.59 -20.21
CA PHE A 58 -9.08 -22.52 -19.45
C PHE A 58 -10.23 -23.07 -18.59
N ALA A 59 -10.18 -22.81 -17.28
CA ALA A 59 -10.98 -23.47 -16.23
C ALA A 59 -12.51 -23.50 -16.42
N LEU A 60 -13.05 -22.48 -17.09
CA LEU A 60 -14.50 -22.23 -17.22
C LEU A 60 -14.99 -22.36 -18.67
N ALA A 61 -14.08 -22.43 -19.65
CA ALA A 61 -14.41 -22.50 -21.07
C ALA A 61 -14.10 -23.87 -21.69
N GLY A 62 -13.17 -24.65 -21.11
CA GLY A 62 -12.70 -25.91 -21.69
C GLY A 62 -11.91 -25.75 -22.99
N ASP A 63 -11.61 -24.51 -23.39
CA ASP A 63 -10.82 -24.23 -24.59
C ASP A 63 -9.35 -24.61 -24.35
N ILE A 64 -8.78 -25.39 -25.27
CA ILE A 64 -7.38 -25.85 -25.20
C ILE A 64 -6.56 -25.11 -26.26
N GLN A 65 -5.48 -24.47 -25.81
CA GLN A 65 -4.43 -23.93 -26.67
C GLN A 65 -3.18 -24.81 -26.57
N THR A 66 -2.69 -25.30 -27.70
CA THR A 66 -1.47 -26.12 -27.76
C THR A 66 -0.38 -25.41 -28.57
N ARG A 67 0.85 -25.37 -28.06
CA ARG A 67 2.05 -24.91 -28.78
C ARG A 67 3.05 -26.04 -28.91
N LEU A 68 3.65 -26.16 -30.09
CA LEU A 68 4.71 -27.13 -30.39
C LEU A 68 6.00 -26.39 -30.68
N GLY A 69 7.11 -26.93 -30.17
CA GLY A 69 8.40 -26.31 -30.35
C GLY A 69 9.57 -27.16 -29.88
N ARG A 70 10.68 -26.48 -29.59
CA ARG A 70 11.90 -27.07 -29.05
C ARG A 70 12.42 -26.27 -27.86
N VAL A 71 13.06 -26.97 -26.93
CA VAL A 71 13.79 -26.39 -25.81
C VAL A 71 15.26 -26.81 -25.89
N SER A 72 16.13 -25.83 -25.70
CA SER A 72 17.58 -25.96 -25.67
C SER A 72 18.10 -25.40 -24.37
N PHE A 73 19.03 -26.11 -23.73
CA PHE A 73 19.70 -25.68 -22.50
C PHE A 73 21.21 -25.86 -22.66
N VAL A 74 21.98 -24.86 -22.21
CA VAL A 74 23.45 -24.91 -22.20
C VAL A 74 24.02 -24.31 -20.93
N ARG A 75 25.08 -24.92 -20.43
CA ARG A 75 25.95 -24.37 -19.39
C ARG A 75 27.12 -23.66 -20.08
N ARG A 76 27.21 -22.33 -19.92
CA ARG A 76 28.24 -21.50 -20.58
C ARG A 76 28.96 -20.59 -19.59
N ALA A 77 30.22 -20.28 -19.85
CA ALA A 77 30.94 -19.26 -19.10
C ALA A 77 30.48 -17.86 -19.55
N GLY A 78 30.06 -17.02 -18.60
CA GLY A 78 29.81 -15.60 -18.82
C GLY A 78 31.09 -14.80 -19.04
N GLU A 79 30.97 -13.53 -19.43
CA GLU A 79 32.11 -12.63 -19.67
C GLU A 79 32.98 -12.40 -18.41
N ASP A 80 32.41 -12.61 -17.23
CA ASP A 80 33.06 -12.57 -15.91
C ASP A 80 33.73 -13.90 -15.50
N GLY A 81 33.70 -14.91 -16.36
CA GLY A 81 34.25 -16.24 -16.10
C GLY A 81 33.36 -17.13 -15.20
N GLN A 82 32.20 -16.66 -14.76
CA GLN A 82 31.25 -17.47 -14.00
C GLN A 82 30.46 -18.39 -14.94
N ILE A 83 30.31 -19.65 -14.56
CA ILE A 83 29.49 -20.60 -15.31
C ILE A 83 28.01 -20.31 -15.01
N ARG A 84 27.25 -19.92 -16.04
CA ARG A 84 25.81 -19.60 -15.97
C ARG A 84 25.00 -20.59 -16.80
N ARG A 85 23.75 -20.82 -16.38
CA ARG A 85 22.75 -21.58 -17.14
C ARG A 85 22.09 -20.64 -18.14
N ALA A 86 21.91 -21.09 -19.38
CA ALA A 86 21.12 -20.42 -20.39
C ALA A 86 20.14 -21.41 -20.99
N PHE A 87 18.92 -20.98 -21.27
CA PHE A 87 17.93 -21.79 -21.99
C PHE A 87 17.26 -20.97 -23.09
N ALA A 88 16.77 -21.68 -24.11
CA ALA A 88 15.96 -21.13 -25.16
C ALA A 88 14.77 -22.06 -25.41
N VAL A 89 13.56 -21.50 -25.43
CA VAL A 89 12.34 -22.17 -25.89
C VAL A 89 11.88 -21.48 -27.16
N VAL A 90 11.71 -22.24 -28.24
CA VAL A 90 11.26 -21.73 -29.54
C VAL A 90 9.98 -22.47 -29.91
N PHE A 91 8.88 -21.73 -30.06
CA PHE A 91 7.60 -22.28 -30.52
C PHE A 91 7.48 -22.12 -32.03
N ASP A 92 7.39 -23.24 -32.72
CA ASP A 92 7.28 -23.28 -34.18
C ASP A 92 5.82 -23.13 -34.64
N THR A 93 4.88 -23.67 -33.87
CA THR A 93 3.47 -23.79 -34.26
C THR A 93 2.55 -23.67 -33.06
N THR A 94 1.49 -22.87 -33.19
CA THR A 94 0.36 -22.83 -32.25
C THR A 94 -0.86 -23.50 -32.90
N ILE A 95 -1.60 -24.26 -32.10
CA ILE A 95 -2.84 -24.94 -32.45
C ILE A 95 -3.93 -24.47 -31.49
N ILE A 96 -5.03 -23.93 -32.03
CA ILE A 96 -6.20 -23.47 -31.27
C ILE A 96 -7.43 -24.14 -31.90
N GLY A 97 -8.08 -25.05 -31.17
CA GLY A 97 -9.10 -25.94 -31.74
C GLY A 97 -8.53 -26.72 -32.95
N ASP A 98 -9.20 -26.64 -34.10
CA ASP A 98 -8.77 -27.30 -35.35
C ASP A 98 -7.78 -26.48 -36.20
N ARG A 99 -7.40 -25.27 -35.77
CA ARG A 99 -6.56 -24.34 -36.55
C ARG A 99 -5.10 -24.42 -36.13
N SER A 100 -4.20 -24.63 -37.09
CA SER A 100 -2.74 -24.64 -36.88
C SER A 100 -2.10 -23.44 -37.59
N GLU A 101 -1.26 -22.69 -36.88
CA GLU A 101 -0.61 -21.47 -37.37
C GLU A 101 0.87 -21.40 -36.96
N PRO A 102 1.74 -20.73 -37.77
CA PRO A 102 3.11 -20.43 -37.36
C PRO A 102 3.11 -19.50 -36.14
N ASP A 103 3.93 -19.81 -35.12
CA ASP A 103 4.01 -19.02 -33.88
C ASP A 103 5.24 -18.10 -33.89
N GLY A 104 6.43 -18.70 -33.86
CA GLY A 104 7.71 -17.99 -33.89
C GLY A 104 8.10 -17.31 -32.58
N ARG A 105 7.29 -17.40 -31.51
CA ARG A 105 7.66 -16.88 -30.19
C ARG A 105 8.88 -17.59 -29.63
N THR A 106 9.75 -16.83 -28.98
CA THR A 106 10.95 -17.35 -28.32
C THR A 106 11.11 -16.81 -26.92
N PHE A 107 11.45 -17.68 -25.98
CA PHE A 107 11.90 -17.32 -24.63
C PHE A 107 13.37 -17.66 -24.50
N VAL A 108 14.23 -16.65 -24.33
CA VAL A 108 15.68 -16.82 -24.24
C VAL A 108 16.15 -16.26 -22.91
N PHE A 109 16.73 -17.12 -22.09
CA PHE A 109 17.41 -16.69 -20.87
C PHE A 109 18.92 -16.83 -21.05
N ASP A 110 19.63 -15.74 -20.82
CA ASP A 110 21.05 -15.63 -21.13
C ASP A 110 21.98 -15.78 -19.90
N GLY A 111 21.40 -15.94 -18.71
CA GLY A 111 22.11 -15.95 -17.42
C GLY A 111 21.83 -14.73 -16.55
N GLN A 112 21.20 -13.67 -17.10
CA GLN A 112 20.85 -12.45 -16.37
C GLN A 112 19.56 -11.79 -16.88
N LEU A 113 19.34 -11.81 -18.20
CA LEU A 113 18.18 -11.30 -18.90
C LEU A 113 17.31 -12.46 -19.39
N LEU A 114 16.02 -12.36 -19.13
CA LEU A 114 14.99 -13.14 -19.80
C LEU A 114 14.41 -12.30 -20.94
N ILE A 115 14.59 -12.78 -22.17
CA ILE A 115 14.18 -12.13 -23.42
C ILE A 115 13.02 -12.91 -24.01
N GLU A 116 11.86 -12.28 -24.12
CA GLU A 116 10.71 -12.82 -24.84
C GLU A 116 10.56 -12.08 -26.16
N ARG A 117 10.48 -12.81 -27.28
CA ARG A 117 10.20 -12.25 -28.59
C ARG A 117 8.80 -12.64 -29.02
N ILE A 118 8.00 -11.66 -29.42
CA ILE A 118 6.62 -11.84 -29.88
C ILE A 118 6.51 -11.35 -31.32
N PRO A 119 6.74 -12.21 -32.33
CA PRO A 119 6.84 -11.78 -33.72
C PRO A 119 5.59 -11.11 -34.28
N GLU A 120 4.41 -11.56 -33.86
CA GLU A 120 3.12 -10.98 -34.26
C GLU A 120 3.01 -9.50 -33.87
N GLN A 121 3.63 -9.12 -32.74
CA GLN A 121 3.58 -7.77 -32.18
C GLN A 121 4.83 -6.94 -32.54
N ARG A 122 5.84 -7.54 -33.20
CA ARG A 122 7.17 -6.94 -33.40
C ARG A 122 7.77 -6.38 -32.11
N LEU A 123 7.55 -7.11 -31.01
CA LEU A 123 7.91 -6.70 -29.66
C LEU A 123 8.97 -7.64 -29.08
N ILE A 124 9.95 -7.05 -28.40
CA ILE A 124 10.90 -7.77 -27.56
C ILE A 124 10.79 -7.26 -26.13
N LEU A 125 10.49 -8.16 -25.20
CA LEU A 125 10.50 -7.88 -23.76
C LEU A 125 11.82 -8.37 -23.18
N ARG A 126 12.58 -7.51 -22.51
CA ARG A 126 13.84 -7.84 -21.85
C ARG A 126 13.73 -7.56 -20.36
N ARG A 127 13.70 -8.63 -19.56
CA ARG A 127 13.57 -8.54 -18.10
C ARG A 127 14.86 -8.95 -17.42
N GLN A 128 15.44 -8.06 -16.62
CA GLN A 128 16.61 -8.37 -15.81
C GLN A 128 16.16 -9.08 -14.54
N VAL A 129 16.17 -10.41 -14.59
CA VAL A 129 15.62 -11.29 -13.52
C VAL A 129 16.68 -11.67 -12.47
N ALA A 130 17.94 -11.24 -12.65
CA ALA A 130 19.02 -11.49 -11.70
C ALA A 130 19.99 -10.29 -11.59
N PRO A 131 20.43 -9.88 -10.38
CA PRO A 131 21.43 -8.85 -10.22
C PRO A 131 22.81 -9.37 -10.65
N PRO A 132 23.72 -8.48 -11.12
CA PRO A 132 25.08 -8.87 -11.50
C PRO A 132 25.77 -9.62 -10.36
N GLY A 133 26.16 -10.88 -10.58
CA GLY A 133 26.90 -11.71 -9.62
C GLY A 133 26.08 -12.61 -8.69
N SER A 134 24.75 -12.68 -8.85
CA SER A 134 23.89 -13.62 -8.10
C SER A 134 23.71 -14.98 -8.79
N LYS A 135 23.35 -16.02 -8.01
CA LYS A 135 23.00 -17.36 -8.50
C LYS A 135 21.47 -17.52 -8.60
N PHE A 136 20.84 -16.84 -9.56
CA PHE A 136 19.41 -17.03 -9.86
C PHE A 136 19.21 -18.24 -10.80
N ASP A 137 18.21 -19.09 -10.53
CA ASP A 137 17.80 -20.18 -11.42
C ASP A 137 16.37 -19.92 -11.94
N PRO A 138 16.19 -19.49 -13.20
CA PRO A 138 14.89 -19.16 -13.77
C PRO A 138 14.00 -20.37 -14.08
N LEU A 139 14.49 -21.59 -13.83
CA LEU A 139 13.72 -22.82 -13.98
C LEU A 139 13.13 -23.28 -12.64
N ARG A 140 13.30 -22.49 -11.57
CA ARG A 140 12.83 -22.81 -10.22
C ARG A 140 11.30 -22.90 -10.16
N ILE A 141 10.79 -23.89 -9.45
CA ILE A 141 9.33 -24.10 -9.32
C ILE A 141 8.70 -22.93 -8.56
N GLY A 142 7.72 -22.26 -9.18
CA GLY A 142 7.07 -21.06 -8.65
C GLY A 142 7.74 -19.74 -9.05
N GLU A 143 8.80 -19.76 -9.87
CA GLU A 143 9.51 -18.57 -10.35
C GLU A 143 9.85 -18.69 -11.85
N GLY A 144 9.17 -17.90 -12.70
CA GLY A 144 9.42 -17.85 -14.15
C GLY A 144 8.18 -18.18 -15.01
N PRO A 145 8.18 -17.87 -16.32
CA PRO A 145 6.98 -17.95 -17.16
C PRO A 145 6.61 -19.37 -17.63
N LEU A 146 7.48 -20.37 -17.39
CA LEU A 146 7.35 -21.73 -17.91
C LEU A 146 7.83 -22.74 -16.85
N PRO A 147 6.97 -23.64 -16.34
CA PRO A 147 7.40 -24.69 -15.43
C PRO A 147 8.17 -25.76 -16.20
N LEU A 148 9.50 -25.64 -16.26
CA LEU A 148 10.38 -26.66 -16.83
C LEU A 148 10.91 -27.55 -15.70
N PRO A 149 10.70 -28.88 -15.74
CA PRO A 149 11.07 -29.76 -14.63
C PRO A 149 12.57 -30.07 -14.57
N LEU A 150 13.47 -29.08 -14.57
CA LEU A 150 14.91 -29.28 -14.54
C LEU A 150 15.51 -28.81 -13.20
N GLY A 151 16.17 -29.73 -12.49
CA GLY A 151 17.14 -29.43 -11.42
C GLY A 151 16.64 -28.57 -10.27
N GLN A 152 15.94 -29.16 -9.31
CA GLN A 152 15.33 -28.45 -8.19
C GLN A 152 15.96 -28.88 -6.86
N ARG A 153 16.28 -27.92 -6.00
CA ARG A 153 16.82 -28.24 -4.66
C ARG A 153 15.73 -28.77 -3.77
N LYS A 154 16.01 -29.88 -3.06
CA LYS A 154 15.09 -30.48 -2.10
C LYS A 154 14.68 -29.50 -1.00
N THR A 155 15.63 -28.70 -0.50
CA THR A 155 15.37 -27.69 0.54
C THR A 155 14.34 -26.65 0.10
N ASP A 156 14.43 -26.20 -1.15
CA ASP A 156 13.58 -25.13 -1.69
C ASP A 156 12.16 -25.65 -1.97
N ILE A 157 12.04 -26.90 -2.40
CA ILE A 157 10.73 -27.54 -2.56
C ILE A 157 10.06 -27.69 -1.19
N LEU A 158 10.76 -28.25 -0.20
CA LEU A 158 10.17 -28.56 1.11
C LEU A 158 9.87 -27.31 1.95
N SER A 159 10.54 -26.18 1.71
CA SER A 159 10.21 -24.92 2.39
C SER A 159 8.92 -24.28 1.89
N ASN A 160 8.52 -24.55 0.64
CA ASN A 160 7.42 -23.88 -0.03
C ASN A 160 6.21 -24.78 -0.31
N TYR A 161 6.40 -26.09 -0.39
CA TYR A 161 5.35 -27.03 -0.81
C TYR A 161 5.30 -28.28 0.07
N ASP A 162 4.07 -28.71 0.36
CA ASP A 162 3.78 -30.07 0.82
C ASP A 162 3.93 -31.04 -0.35
N THR A 163 4.65 -32.13 -0.12
CA THR A 163 5.13 -33.01 -1.20
C THR A 163 4.73 -34.47 -1.02
N GLU A 164 4.20 -35.04 -2.09
CA GLU A 164 3.70 -36.42 -2.14
C GLU A 164 4.18 -37.14 -3.40
N MET A 165 4.55 -38.43 -3.28
CA MET A 165 4.90 -39.27 -4.42
C MET A 165 3.68 -40.13 -4.80
N LEU A 166 3.26 -40.04 -6.06
CA LEU A 166 2.05 -40.69 -6.57
C LEU A 166 2.37 -41.70 -7.68
N ALA A 167 1.38 -42.56 -7.99
CA ALA A 167 1.42 -43.39 -9.20
C ALA A 167 1.30 -42.51 -10.45
N PRO A 168 2.05 -42.78 -11.54
CA PRO A 168 2.19 -41.88 -12.69
C PRO A 168 0.91 -41.65 -13.49
N GLU A 169 -0.09 -42.52 -13.32
CA GLU A 169 -1.42 -42.41 -13.91
C GLU A 169 -2.41 -41.58 -13.07
N LEU A 170 -2.11 -41.26 -11.81
CA LEU A 170 -3.04 -40.64 -10.88
C LEU A 170 -3.19 -39.13 -11.14
N GLY A 171 -4.41 -38.67 -11.38
CA GLY A 171 -4.73 -37.32 -11.85
C GLY A 171 -4.62 -37.13 -13.37
N LEU A 172 -4.58 -38.23 -14.15
CA LEU A 172 -4.59 -38.23 -15.62
C LEU A 172 -5.71 -39.12 -16.20
N GLU A 173 -6.71 -39.46 -15.39
CA GLU A 173 -7.71 -40.51 -15.65
C GLU A 173 -8.49 -40.29 -16.96
N GLU A 174 -8.73 -39.05 -17.33
CA GLU A 174 -9.45 -38.66 -18.56
C GLU A 174 -8.52 -38.41 -19.76
N ARG A 175 -7.20 -38.53 -19.56
CA ARG A 175 -6.17 -38.21 -20.55
C ARG A 175 -5.37 -39.45 -20.92
N GLU A 176 -6.00 -40.33 -21.71
CA GLU A 176 -5.37 -41.55 -22.24
C GLU A 176 -4.04 -41.27 -22.96
N ASP A 177 -3.91 -40.11 -23.61
CA ASP A 177 -2.67 -39.68 -24.26
C ASP A 177 -1.55 -39.42 -23.25
N LEU A 178 -1.88 -38.81 -22.11
CA LEU A 178 -0.94 -38.51 -21.03
C LEU A 178 -0.57 -39.76 -20.23
N ILE A 179 -1.53 -40.64 -19.91
CA ILE A 179 -1.25 -41.93 -19.23
C ILE A 179 -0.24 -42.76 -20.03
N LYS A 180 -0.43 -42.86 -21.36
CA LYS A 180 0.51 -43.57 -22.24
C LYS A 180 1.88 -42.88 -22.28
N PHE A 181 1.91 -41.55 -22.19
CA PHE A 181 3.15 -40.76 -22.24
C PHE A 181 3.96 -40.84 -20.95
N THR A 182 3.30 -40.84 -19.79
CA THR A 182 3.94 -40.88 -18.46
C THR A 182 4.27 -42.29 -17.98
N ALA A 183 3.94 -43.32 -18.77
CA ALA A 183 4.23 -44.73 -18.43
C ALA A 183 5.70 -44.97 -18.03
N GLY A 184 5.88 -45.48 -16.81
CA GLY A 184 7.18 -45.77 -16.21
C GLY A 184 7.92 -44.54 -15.67
N CYS A 185 7.23 -43.40 -15.48
CA CYS A 185 7.74 -42.26 -14.73
C CYS A 185 7.45 -42.39 -13.23
N ALA A 186 8.17 -41.63 -12.41
CA ALA A 186 7.77 -41.30 -11.04
C ALA A 186 7.06 -39.93 -11.06
N GLN A 187 5.99 -39.81 -10.29
CA GLN A 187 5.21 -38.58 -10.16
C GLN A 187 5.43 -37.95 -8.79
N LEU A 188 5.73 -36.65 -8.78
CA LEU A 188 5.85 -35.82 -7.60
C LEU A 188 4.76 -34.75 -7.64
N ARG A 189 3.91 -34.73 -6.61
CA ARG A 189 2.87 -33.72 -6.40
C ARG A 189 3.34 -32.72 -5.36
N LEU A 190 3.12 -31.45 -5.64
CA LEU A 190 3.49 -30.30 -4.82
C LEU A 190 2.25 -29.44 -4.62
N ILE A 191 1.89 -29.21 -3.36
CA ILE A 191 0.80 -28.30 -2.97
C ILE A 191 1.45 -27.16 -2.17
N PRO A 192 1.19 -25.88 -2.48
CA PRO A 192 1.72 -24.79 -1.67
C PRO A 192 1.34 -24.97 -0.20
N ASN A 193 2.32 -24.92 0.70
CA ASN A 193 2.05 -25.01 2.13
C ASN A 193 1.38 -23.71 2.65
N GLU A 194 0.94 -23.68 3.91
CA GLU A 194 0.23 -22.52 4.48
C GLU A 194 0.99 -21.18 4.33
N ALA A 195 2.32 -21.20 4.38
CA ALA A 195 3.14 -20.01 4.22
C ALA A 195 3.23 -19.54 2.75
N ARG A 196 3.18 -20.46 1.79
CA ARG A 196 3.34 -20.19 0.37
C ARG A 196 2.02 -19.97 -0.37
N ALA A 197 0.94 -20.64 0.04
CA ALA A 197 -0.37 -20.61 -0.61
C ALA A 197 -0.95 -19.19 -0.89
N PRO A 198 -0.74 -18.18 -0.03
CA PRO A 198 -1.20 -16.82 -0.31
C PRO A 198 -0.47 -16.17 -1.50
N GLU A 199 0.83 -16.42 -1.65
CA GLU A 199 1.71 -15.78 -2.63
C GLU A 199 1.87 -16.58 -3.93
N ASP A 200 1.55 -17.88 -3.91
CA ASP A 200 1.69 -18.72 -5.09
C ASP A 200 0.51 -18.52 -6.06
N ASP A 201 0.80 -18.42 -7.35
CA ASP A 201 -0.24 -18.40 -8.38
C ASP A 201 -0.86 -19.80 -8.59
N PHE A 202 -0.13 -20.85 -8.17
CA PHE A 202 -0.53 -22.24 -8.33
C PHE A 202 -1.30 -22.76 -7.11
N VAL A 203 -2.32 -23.58 -7.35
CA VAL A 203 -2.98 -24.39 -6.30
C VAL A 203 -2.39 -25.80 -6.26
N GLU A 204 -1.83 -26.27 -7.38
CA GLU A 204 -1.19 -27.58 -7.47
C GLU A 204 -0.13 -27.61 -8.59
N ILE A 205 0.99 -28.29 -8.33
CA ILE A 205 2.03 -28.58 -9.31
C ILE A 205 2.33 -30.08 -9.30
N ARG A 206 2.28 -30.73 -10.45
CA ARG A 206 2.63 -32.16 -10.62
C ARG A 206 3.75 -32.31 -11.64
N LEU A 207 4.74 -33.12 -11.30
CA LEU A 207 5.95 -33.32 -12.09
C LEU A 207 6.20 -34.81 -12.33
N TRP A 208 6.52 -35.18 -13.57
CA TRP A 208 6.84 -36.55 -13.96
C TRP A 208 8.28 -36.66 -14.45
N TYR A 209 9.00 -37.61 -13.85
CA TYR A 209 10.40 -37.89 -14.14
C TYR A 209 10.62 -39.34 -14.52
N LYS A 210 11.57 -39.60 -15.43
CA LYS A 210 11.93 -40.97 -15.84
C LYS A 210 13.43 -41.20 -15.72
N GLN A 211 13.81 -42.32 -15.12
CA GLN A 211 15.21 -42.71 -15.06
C GLN A 211 15.63 -43.36 -16.39
N MET A 212 16.64 -42.80 -17.05
CA MET A 212 17.19 -43.30 -18.31
C MET A 212 18.72 -43.19 -18.28
N ASP A 213 19.42 -44.30 -18.52
CA ASP A 213 20.89 -44.39 -18.57
C ASP A 213 21.61 -43.76 -17.36
N GLY A 214 21.03 -43.89 -16.16
CA GLY A 214 21.57 -43.38 -14.91
C GLY A 214 21.24 -41.91 -14.60
N ASN A 215 20.55 -41.20 -15.51
CA ASN A 215 20.10 -39.82 -15.29
C ASN A 215 18.59 -39.78 -15.03
N LEU A 216 18.15 -38.84 -14.19
CA LEU A 216 16.73 -38.55 -13.97
C LEU A 216 16.29 -37.45 -14.94
N LEU A 217 15.47 -37.80 -15.92
CA LEU A 217 15.06 -36.88 -16.98
C LEU A 217 13.63 -36.39 -16.77
N PRO A 218 13.35 -35.08 -16.97
CA PRO A 218 11.99 -34.59 -16.98
C PRO A 218 11.21 -35.14 -18.17
N ARG A 219 9.94 -35.47 -17.92
CA ARG A 219 8.99 -35.84 -18.98
C ARG A 219 7.80 -34.91 -19.07
N MET A 220 7.23 -34.52 -17.94
CA MET A 220 6.02 -33.70 -17.94
C MET A 220 5.94 -32.82 -16.69
N ALA A 221 5.37 -31.63 -16.83
CA ALA A 221 4.85 -30.83 -15.72
C ALA A 221 3.37 -30.51 -15.99
N MET A 222 2.56 -30.50 -14.94
CA MET A 222 1.18 -30.05 -14.97
C MET A 222 0.96 -29.09 -13.81
N THR A 223 0.41 -27.91 -14.07
CA THR A 223 0.14 -26.89 -13.05
C THR A 223 -1.29 -26.42 -13.12
N GLU A 224 -1.95 -26.30 -11.98
CA GLU A 224 -3.26 -25.67 -11.85
C GLU A 224 -3.08 -24.35 -11.09
N ASN A 225 -3.66 -23.26 -11.60
CA ASN A 225 -3.61 -21.95 -10.96
C ASN A 225 -4.89 -21.62 -10.16
N LYS A 226 -4.88 -20.52 -9.40
CA LYS A 226 -6.05 -20.05 -8.62
C LYS A 226 -7.30 -19.75 -9.47
N THR A 227 -7.13 -19.52 -10.77
CA THR A 227 -8.25 -19.35 -11.71
C THR A 227 -8.80 -20.69 -12.22
N GLY A 228 -8.16 -21.82 -11.86
CA GLY A 228 -8.47 -23.18 -12.30
C GLY A 228 -7.92 -23.54 -13.68
N ASP A 229 -7.10 -22.67 -14.29
CA ASP A 229 -6.48 -22.95 -15.58
C ASP A 229 -5.42 -24.04 -15.38
N VAL A 230 -5.42 -25.03 -16.26
CA VAL A 230 -4.47 -26.13 -16.25
C VAL A 230 -3.45 -25.92 -17.37
N VAL A 231 -2.17 -25.97 -17.03
CA VAL A 231 -1.07 -25.94 -18.02
C VAL A 231 -0.34 -27.26 -17.99
N VAL A 232 -0.20 -27.91 -19.14
CA VAL A 232 0.56 -29.16 -19.32
C VAL A 232 1.76 -28.91 -20.23
N VAL A 233 2.96 -29.18 -19.72
CA VAL A 233 4.22 -29.10 -20.47
C VAL A 233 4.78 -30.51 -20.65
N ARG A 234 4.94 -30.95 -21.90
CA ARG A 234 5.50 -32.26 -22.26
C ARG A 234 6.86 -32.13 -22.94
N LEU A 235 7.83 -32.94 -22.53
CA LEU A 235 9.16 -33.01 -23.13
C LEU A 235 9.44 -34.40 -23.70
N TRP A 236 9.87 -34.50 -24.97
CA TRP A 236 10.29 -35.77 -25.59
C TRP A 236 11.50 -35.61 -26.49
N ASP A 237 12.13 -36.73 -26.86
CA ASP A 237 13.42 -36.74 -27.57
C ASP A 237 14.50 -35.95 -26.81
N VAL A 238 14.53 -36.13 -25.48
CA VAL A 238 15.50 -35.46 -24.60
C VAL A 238 16.88 -36.06 -24.84
N LYS A 239 17.79 -35.25 -25.38
CA LYS A 239 19.20 -35.61 -25.60
C LYS A 239 20.09 -34.79 -24.68
N LEU A 240 21.11 -35.41 -24.11
CA LEU A 240 22.06 -34.78 -23.18
C LEU A 240 23.47 -34.67 -23.78
N ASN A 241 24.19 -33.64 -23.37
CA ASN A 241 25.61 -33.42 -23.59
C ASN A 241 26.03 -33.60 -25.07
N ASP A 242 26.90 -34.56 -25.37
CA ASP A 242 27.41 -34.79 -26.74
C ASP A 242 26.33 -35.21 -27.74
N LEU A 243 25.16 -35.67 -27.25
CA LEU A 243 24.01 -36.02 -28.07
C LEU A 243 23.04 -34.84 -28.24
N ALA A 244 23.16 -33.76 -27.46
CA ALA A 244 22.28 -32.61 -27.54
C ALA A 244 22.59 -31.75 -28.77
N GLU A 245 21.58 -31.59 -29.64
CA GLU A 245 21.67 -30.76 -30.83
C GLU A 245 21.15 -29.36 -30.49
N VAL A 246 22.07 -28.46 -30.13
CA VAL A 246 21.74 -27.08 -29.78
C VAL A 246 22.06 -26.15 -30.95
N ASP A 247 21.06 -25.45 -31.47
CA ASP A 247 21.23 -24.42 -32.49
C ASP A 247 21.63 -23.09 -31.83
N PRO A 248 22.81 -22.52 -32.12
CA PRO A 248 23.22 -21.23 -31.57
C PRO A 248 22.25 -20.09 -31.90
N ALA A 249 21.48 -20.19 -32.99
CA ALA A 249 20.50 -19.18 -33.38
C ALA A 249 19.32 -19.07 -32.40
N ASP A 250 19.00 -20.14 -31.66
CA ASP A 250 17.92 -20.11 -30.65
C ASP A 250 18.22 -19.19 -29.48
N PHE A 251 19.50 -18.94 -29.23
CA PHE A 251 19.98 -18.07 -28.14
C PHE A 251 20.28 -16.65 -28.59
N ASP A 252 19.99 -16.33 -29.86
CA ASP A 252 20.12 -14.96 -30.33
C ASP A 252 19.08 -14.08 -29.61
N GLY A 253 19.56 -13.05 -28.91
CA GLY A 253 18.75 -12.03 -28.24
C GLY A 253 18.75 -10.68 -28.97
N SER A 254 19.33 -10.59 -30.17
CA SER A 254 19.42 -9.36 -30.95
C SER A 254 18.04 -8.78 -31.30
N VAL A 255 17.97 -7.46 -31.47
CA VAL A 255 16.71 -6.77 -31.81
C VAL A 255 16.64 -6.60 -33.33
N PRO A 256 15.63 -7.16 -34.03
CA PRO A 256 15.45 -6.93 -35.45
C PRO A 256 15.14 -5.46 -35.75
N GLU A 257 15.56 -4.98 -36.93
CA GLU A 257 15.34 -3.59 -37.35
C GLU A 257 13.82 -3.27 -37.40
N GLY A 258 13.40 -2.22 -36.69
CA GLY A 258 12.01 -1.75 -36.65
C GLY A 258 11.10 -2.42 -35.61
N TRP A 259 11.66 -3.15 -34.63
CA TRP A 259 10.94 -3.75 -33.52
C TRP A 259 11.03 -2.90 -32.24
N GLU A 260 9.98 -2.94 -31.43
CA GLU A 260 9.92 -2.24 -30.15
C GLU A 260 10.57 -3.08 -29.05
N VAL A 261 11.25 -2.43 -28.10
CA VAL A 261 12.01 -3.08 -27.03
C VAL A 261 11.58 -2.50 -25.69
N ASP A 262 11.09 -3.36 -24.80
CA ASP A 262 10.76 -3.02 -23.41
C ASP A 262 11.83 -3.57 -22.47
N ASP A 263 12.54 -2.69 -21.75
CA ASP A 263 13.61 -3.02 -20.81
C ASP A 263 13.14 -2.87 -19.36
N GLN A 264 13.08 -3.98 -18.63
CA GLN A 264 12.69 -4.01 -17.22
C GLN A 264 13.92 -4.31 -16.33
N PRO A 265 14.46 -3.34 -15.57
CA PRO A 265 15.62 -3.54 -14.71
C PRO A 265 15.28 -4.31 -13.42
N TYR A 266 16.29 -4.92 -12.81
CA TYR A 266 16.14 -5.75 -11.61
C TYR A 266 15.66 -4.92 -10.39
N ARG A 267 14.52 -5.30 -9.79
CA ARG A 267 14.07 -4.81 -8.47
C ARG A 267 14.35 -5.89 -7.43
N GLY A 268 15.28 -5.62 -6.50
CA GLY A 268 15.57 -6.52 -5.36
C GLY A 268 14.36 -6.70 -4.46
N ALA A 269 14.36 -7.76 -3.65
CA ALA A 269 13.29 -8.15 -2.73
C ALA A 269 12.60 -6.95 -2.07
N MET A 270 11.42 -6.61 -2.59
CA MET A 270 10.44 -5.80 -1.87
C MET A 270 9.73 -6.73 -0.90
N ALA A 271 9.48 -6.23 0.30
CA ALA A 271 8.59 -6.85 1.27
C ALA A 271 7.23 -7.18 0.62
N GLU A 272 6.58 -8.18 1.20
CA GLU A 272 5.37 -8.90 0.77
C GLU A 272 4.38 -8.16 -0.15
N PRO A 273 3.72 -8.86 -1.09
CA PRO A 273 2.51 -8.37 -1.74
C PRO A 273 1.38 -8.32 -0.71
N SER A 274 1.33 -7.22 0.04
CA SER A 274 0.13 -6.85 0.80
C SER A 274 -1.06 -6.77 -0.17
N ARG A 275 -2.16 -7.42 0.23
CA ARG A 275 -3.44 -7.45 -0.50
C ARG A 275 -3.81 -6.05 -1.02
N LEU A 276 -4.33 -5.98 -2.24
CA LEU A 276 -5.02 -4.79 -2.75
C LEU A 276 -6.17 -4.46 -1.80
N ILE A 277 -5.97 -3.43 -0.98
CA ILE A 277 -6.98 -2.85 -0.10
C ILE A 277 -7.40 -1.54 -0.78
N PRO A 278 -8.70 -1.30 -1.03
CA PRO A 278 -9.19 0.06 -1.27
C PRO A 278 -8.94 0.85 0.02
N ILE A 279 -7.91 1.71 0.03
CA ILE A 279 -7.65 2.63 1.14
C ILE A 279 -8.37 3.92 0.79
N SER A 280 -9.60 4.04 1.29
CA SER A 280 -10.54 5.06 0.86
C SER A 280 -10.84 6.08 1.95
N LEU A 281 -9.87 6.38 2.81
CA LEU A 281 -9.76 7.70 3.43
C LEU A 281 -8.30 7.91 3.82
N TYR A 282 -7.61 8.80 3.08
CA TYR A 282 -6.24 9.15 3.39
C TYR A 282 -6.16 10.03 4.65
N SER A 283 -6.11 9.42 5.82
CA SER A 283 -5.48 10.03 7.01
C SER A 283 -4.13 9.38 7.34
N TYR A 284 -3.85 8.16 6.83
CA TYR A 284 -2.67 7.39 7.24
C TYR A 284 -2.09 6.52 6.12
N VAL A 285 -1.74 7.10 4.97
CA VAL A 285 -0.74 6.39 4.16
C VAL A 285 0.60 6.53 4.82
N LEU A 286 0.96 5.43 5.48
CA LEU A 286 2.32 4.94 5.65
C LEU A 286 3.04 5.14 4.32
N MET A 287 3.69 6.29 4.19
CA MET A 287 4.85 6.39 3.35
C MET A 287 5.80 5.33 3.88
N GLU A 288 6.27 4.42 3.03
CA GLU A 288 7.57 3.78 3.26
C GLU A 288 8.61 4.91 3.24
N SER A 289 8.70 5.68 4.32
CA SER A 289 9.93 6.37 4.65
C SER A 289 10.96 5.27 4.85
N GLN A 290 12.14 5.41 4.24
CA GLN A 290 13.29 4.60 4.60
C GLN A 290 13.35 4.48 6.12
N PRO A 291 13.63 3.30 6.69
CA PRO A 291 13.58 3.11 8.14
C PRO A 291 14.51 4.11 8.81
N ILE A 292 13.94 5.09 9.51
CA ILE A 292 14.67 6.02 10.38
C ILE A 292 14.80 5.31 11.73
N ALA A 293 15.67 4.30 11.79
CA ALA A 293 15.80 3.35 12.90
C ALA A 293 14.49 2.60 13.27
N GLU A 294 14.60 1.41 13.84
CA GLU A 294 13.42 0.65 14.27
C GLU A 294 12.77 1.32 15.50
N ALA A 295 11.45 1.44 15.47
CA ALA A 295 10.68 1.96 16.60
C ALA A 295 10.99 1.13 17.86
N GLY A 296 11.39 1.80 18.95
CA GLY A 296 11.69 1.16 20.23
C GLY A 296 13.17 0.90 20.54
N GLU A 297 14.12 1.28 19.66
CA GLU A 297 15.53 1.30 20.06
C GLU A 297 15.78 2.34 21.16
N PRO A 298 16.49 1.99 22.25
CA PRO A 298 16.82 2.94 23.31
C PRO A 298 17.62 4.12 22.72
N GLN A 299 17.31 5.34 23.15
CA GLN A 299 17.99 6.53 22.63
C GLN A 299 19.51 6.36 22.70
N PRO A 300 20.25 6.70 21.63
CA PRO A 300 21.70 6.58 21.63
C PRO A 300 22.29 7.45 22.74
N GLU A 301 23.00 6.84 23.69
CA GLU A 301 23.84 7.58 24.62
C GLU A 301 25.00 8.20 23.85
N PHE A 302 24.98 9.52 23.71
CA PHE A 302 26.05 10.27 23.08
C PHE A 302 27.21 10.44 24.06
N THR A 303 28.26 9.65 23.86
CA THR A 303 29.54 9.79 24.59
C THR A 303 30.47 10.77 23.89
N MET A 304 31.38 11.40 24.64
CA MET A 304 32.36 12.33 24.09
C MET A 304 33.18 11.68 22.95
N PRO A 305 33.16 12.25 21.73
CA PRO A 305 33.96 11.74 20.62
C PRO A 305 35.45 11.82 20.93
N GLU A 306 36.22 10.86 20.41
CA GLU A 306 37.66 10.81 20.62
C GLU A 306 38.37 12.08 20.14
N SER A 307 37.93 12.66 19.03
CA SER A 307 38.46 13.92 18.50
C SER A 307 38.29 15.09 19.47
N VAL A 308 37.11 15.21 20.09
CA VAL A 308 36.80 16.24 21.10
C VAL A 308 37.62 15.99 22.37
N ARG A 309 37.72 14.73 22.80
CA ARG A 309 38.54 14.35 23.96
C ARG A 309 40.02 14.69 23.76
N LEU A 310 40.58 14.36 22.59
CA LEU A 310 41.96 14.69 22.25
C LEU A 310 42.22 16.20 22.20
N LEU A 311 41.24 17.00 21.76
CA LEU A 311 41.34 18.46 21.77
C LEU A 311 41.35 19.02 23.20
N ILE A 312 40.49 18.49 24.07
CA ILE A 312 40.39 18.88 25.48
C ILE A 312 41.67 18.48 26.25
N GLU A 313 42.21 17.29 25.97
CA GLU A 313 43.40 16.74 26.64
C GLU A 313 44.73 17.18 25.99
N ALA A 314 44.69 18.03 24.96
CA ALA A 314 45.89 18.42 24.22
C ALA A 314 46.92 19.15 25.10
N PRO A 315 48.24 18.95 24.88
CA PRO A 315 49.28 19.55 25.74
C PRO A 315 49.29 21.09 25.80
N TYR A 316 48.60 21.75 24.87
CA TYR A 316 48.50 23.21 24.77
C TYR A 316 47.13 23.76 25.20
N THR A 317 46.18 22.90 25.58
CA THR A 317 44.87 23.28 26.12
C THR A 317 45.00 23.45 27.63
N ASP A 318 44.87 24.67 28.14
CA ASP A 318 44.88 24.91 29.59
C ASP A 318 43.54 24.54 30.25
N ALA A 319 43.47 24.60 31.59
CA ALA A 319 42.29 24.17 32.33
C ALA A 319 41.02 25.00 32.02
N GLU A 320 41.17 26.30 31.72
CA GLU A 320 40.05 27.17 31.39
C GLU A 320 39.57 26.90 29.96
N ALA A 321 40.50 26.77 28.99
CA ALA A 321 40.17 26.39 27.63
C ALA A 321 39.55 24.98 27.55
N ALA A 322 40.00 24.05 28.38
CA ALA A 322 39.40 22.73 28.50
C ALA A 322 37.97 22.79 29.04
N ALA A 323 37.70 23.69 30.00
CA ALA A 323 36.34 23.93 30.51
C ALA A 323 35.45 24.57 29.43
N ASP A 324 35.97 25.56 28.69
CA ASP A 324 35.26 26.19 27.56
C ASP A 324 34.89 25.16 26.49
N LEU A 325 35.82 24.27 26.11
CA LEU A 325 35.56 23.19 25.16
C LEU A 325 34.52 22.19 25.66
N ARG A 326 34.57 21.81 26.94
CA ARG A 326 33.53 20.94 27.54
C ARG A 326 32.16 21.61 27.53
N VAL A 327 32.08 22.91 27.80
CA VAL A 327 30.84 23.69 27.72
C VAL A 327 30.34 23.75 26.28
N PHE A 328 31.18 24.17 25.35
CA PHE A 328 30.87 24.26 23.92
C PHE A 328 30.34 22.93 23.33
N HIS A 329 30.92 21.81 23.75
CA HIS A 329 30.55 20.46 23.27
C HIS A 329 29.51 19.74 24.13
N GLY A 330 28.84 20.38 25.10
CA GLY A 330 27.76 19.67 25.82
C GLY A 330 28.20 18.67 26.90
N PHE A 331 29.49 18.61 27.24
CA PHE A 331 30.08 17.61 28.17
C PHE A 331 30.61 18.25 29.47
N TRP A 332 30.04 19.37 29.88
CA TRP A 332 30.48 20.10 31.07
C TRP A 332 30.09 19.41 32.38
N THR A 333 30.91 19.64 33.40
CA THR A 333 30.61 19.31 34.79
C THR A 333 30.03 20.52 35.51
N ARG A 334 29.53 20.34 36.74
CA ARG A 334 29.09 21.47 37.58
C ARG A 334 30.22 22.46 37.87
N ASP A 335 31.45 21.98 37.99
CA ASP A 335 32.61 22.81 38.29
C ASP A 335 33.04 23.67 37.09
N ASP A 336 32.75 23.21 35.87
CA ASP A 336 33.01 23.99 34.65
C ASP A 336 32.10 25.22 34.55
N LEU A 337 30.89 25.19 35.12
CA LEU A 337 29.90 26.28 35.09
C LEU A 337 30.15 27.39 36.13
N ASN A 338 31.42 27.72 36.35
CA ASN A 338 31.86 28.64 37.40
C ASN A 338 31.76 30.13 37.02
N THR A 339 31.65 30.48 35.74
CA THR A 339 31.47 31.88 35.26
C THR A 339 30.05 32.15 34.77
N PRO A 340 29.57 33.42 34.82
CA PRO A 340 28.30 33.80 34.20
C PRO A 340 28.24 33.50 32.70
N ALA A 341 29.37 33.66 31.98
CA ALA A 341 29.45 33.37 30.55
C ALA A 341 29.19 31.90 30.22
N ARG A 342 29.87 30.96 30.89
CA ARG A 342 29.67 29.51 30.68
C ARG A 342 28.28 29.05 31.08
N ARG A 343 27.73 29.59 32.17
CA ARG A 343 26.34 29.32 32.57
C ARG A 343 25.34 29.80 31.53
N ALA A 344 25.52 31.02 31.02
CA ALA A 344 24.68 31.57 29.97
C ALA A 344 24.75 30.73 28.67
N GLU A 345 25.95 30.30 28.28
CA GLU A 345 26.15 29.46 27.10
C GLU A 345 25.48 28.10 27.23
N ALA A 346 25.71 27.41 28.37
CA ALA A 346 25.08 26.13 28.69
C ALA A 346 23.55 26.23 28.76
N ALA A 347 23.02 27.31 29.36
CA ALA A 347 21.58 27.56 29.41
C ALA A 347 20.97 27.72 28.01
N LEU A 348 21.62 28.50 27.14
CA LEU A 348 21.17 28.70 25.76
C LEU A 348 21.18 27.38 24.96
N MET A 349 22.24 26.58 25.07
CA MET A 349 22.35 25.28 24.39
C MET A 349 21.23 24.32 24.82
N ARG A 350 20.94 24.25 26.11
CA ARG A 350 19.88 23.41 26.69
C ARG A 350 18.46 23.92 26.41
N GLY A 351 18.31 25.12 25.84
CA GLY A 351 17.00 25.73 25.58
C GLY A 351 16.35 26.36 26.82
N ASP A 352 17.08 26.58 27.90
CA ASP A 352 16.60 27.29 29.09
C ASP A 352 16.83 28.80 28.95
N TYR A 353 15.88 29.48 28.32
CA TYR A 353 15.94 30.93 28.11
C TYR A 353 15.59 31.75 29.37
N SER A 354 15.27 31.08 30.47
CA SER A 354 14.91 31.68 31.76
C SER A 354 16.06 31.72 32.76
N ASP A 355 17.17 31.02 32.50
CA ASP A 355 18.32 30.95 33.40
C ASP A 355 18.77 32.35 33.86
N PRO A 356 18.92 32.61 35.17
CA PRO A 356 19.40 33.90 35.68
C PRO A 356 20.73 34.35 35.06
N ALA A 357 21.62 33.43 34.66
CA ALA A 357 22.89 33.74 34.01
C ALA A 357 22.72 34.50 32.69
N LEU A 358 21.59 34.30 31.98
CA LEU A 358 21.28 35.00 30.73
C LEU A 358 20.90 36.48 30.95
N ASN A 359 20.68 36.90 32.20
CA ASN A 359 20.45 38.29 32.54
C ASN A 359 21.68 38.95 33.22
N ASP A 360 22.72 38.18 33.57
CA ASP A 360 23.94 38.68 34.21
C ASP A 360 24.67 39.66 33.30
N GLU A 361 25.10 40.81 33.84
CA GLU A 361 25.79 41.85 33.08
C GLU A 361 27.17 41.40 32.57
N HIS A 362 27.78 40.39 33.20
CA HIS A 362 29.07 39.82 32.82
C HIS A 362 28.95 38.71 31.77
N ALA A 363 27.73 38.27 31.43
CA ALA A 363 27.54 37.35 30.31
C ALA A 363 27.69 38.09 28.96
N PRO A 364 28.21 37.43 27.91
CA PRO A 364 28.35 38.02 26.58
C PRO A 364 27.04 38.62 26.06
N ILE A 365 27.13 39.83 25.49
CA ILE A 365 25.95 40.60 25.08
C ILE A 365 25.10 39.86 24.03
N GLU A 366 25.73 39.10 23.15
CA GLU A 366 25.06 38.33 22.10
C GLU A 366 24.28 37.14 22.66
N LEU A 367 24.81 36.43 23.66
CA LEU A 367 24.09 35.34 24.35
C LEU A 367 22.86 35.88 25.09
N ARG A 368 23.01 37.02 25.80
CA ARG A 368 21.92 37.70 26.48
C ARG A 368 20.86 38.17 25.49
N ALA A 369 21.27 38.72 24.34
CA ALA A 369 20.37 39.16 23.28
C ALA A 369 19.61 37.99 22.67
N GLU A 370 20.29 36.89 22.31
CA GLU A 370 19.68 35.69 21.74
C GLU A 370 18.64 35.09 22.68
N ALA A 371 18.98 34.89 23.95
CA ALA A 371 18.03 34.41 24.95
C ALA A 371 16.83 35.34 25.13
N THR A 372 17.06 36.66 25.14
CA THR A 372 15.99 37.65 25.26
C THR A 372 15.04 37.60 24.05
N ILE A 373 15.57 37.41 22.83
CA ILE A 373 14.77 37.24 21.61
C ILE A 373 13.97 35.94 21.69
N ARG A 374 14.62 34.81 22.02
CA ARG A 374 13.99 33.48 22.09
C ARG A 374 12.92 33.38 23.19
N ARG A 375 13.11 34.08 24.33
CA ARG A 375 12.08 34.20 25.38
C ARG A 375 10.85 35.01 24.95
N GLY A 376 10.97 35.81 23.89
CA GLY A 376 9.88 36.58 23.28
C GLY A 376 9.94 38.09 23.52
N ASP A 377 10.93 38.60 24.27
CA ASP A 377 11.15 40.04 24.53
C ASP A 377 12.01 40.69 23.44
N ILE A 378 11.67 40.44 22.17
CA ILE A 378 12.52 40.69 21.00
C ILE A 378 13.06 42.12 20.92
N LYS A 379 12.22 43.13 21.14
CA LYS A 379 12.63 44.56 21.08
C LYS A 379 13.75 44.88 22.08
N GLN A 380 13.75 44.23 23.25
CA GLN A 380 14.81 44.39 24.23
C GLN A 380 16.09 43.68 23.80
N GLY A 381 15.98 42.49 23.20
CA GLY A 381 17.12 41.79 22.61
C GLY A 381 17.78 42.56 21.47
N LEU A 382 16.98 43.13 20.55
CA LEU A 382 17.47 44.02 19.49
C LEU A 382 18.20 45.25 20.05
N LYS A 383 17.68 45.83 21.14
CA LYS A 383 18.31 46.97 21.81
C LYS A 383 19.69 46.63 22.39
N LEU A 384 19.89 45.40 22.88
CA LEU A 384 21.21 44.94 23.36
C LEU A 384 22.23 44.89 22.22
N LEU A 385 21.80 44.66 20.98
CA LEU A 385 22.68 44.57 19.81
C LEU A 385 22.99 45.92 19.15
N ASN A 386 22.54 47.04 19.72
CA ASN A 386 22.78 48.36 19.17
C ASN A 386 24.28 48.69 19.14
N GLY A 387 24.79 49.03 17.96
CA GLY A 387 26.21 49.34 17.76
C GLY A 387 27.14 48.12 17.68
N ASN A 388 26.62 46.89 17.78
CA ASN A 388 27.38 45.67 17.51
C ASN A 388 27.14 45.22 16.05
N ASP A 389 28.22 45.09 15.29
CA ASP A 389 28.25 44.75 13.87
C ASP A 389 28.95 43.41 13.60
N SER A 390 29.16 42.57 14.62
CA SER A 390 29.64 41.20 14.43
C SER A 390 28.69 40.40 13.53
N TYR A 391 29.20 39.35 12.86
CA TYR A 391 28.36 38.47 12.04
C TYR A 391 27.20 37.89 12.85
N ASN A 392 27.46 37.49 14.09
CA ASN A 392 26.43 36.97 14.98
C ASN A 392 25.41 38.04 15.40
N ALA A 393 25.84 39.27 15.69
CA ALA A 393 24.91 40.35 16.02
C ALA A 393 24.02 40.73 14.82
N ILE A 394 24.53 40.64 13.60
CA ILE A 394 23.73 40.80 12.38
C ILE A 394 22.72 39.66 12.27
N ARG A 395 23.15 38.40 12.40
CA ARG A 395 22.26 37.22 12.40
C ARG A 395 21.12 37.36 13.41
N LEU A 396 21.44 37.71 14.65
CA LEU A 396 20.45 37.88 15.72
C LEU A 396 19.51 39.06 15.48
N ARG A 397 19.99 40.13 14.83
CA ARG A 397 19.15 41.26 14.42
C ARG A 397 18.14 40.84 13.35
N VAL A 398 18.58 40.08 12.34
CA VAL A 398 17.70 39.51 11.31
C VAL A 398 16.66 38.59 11.96
N MET A 399 17.09 37.62 12.77
CA MET A 399 16.20 36.72 13.50
C MET A 399 15.16 37.48 14.35
N GLY A 400 15.56 38.54 15.06
CA GLY A 400 14.63 39.35 15.84
C GLY A 400 13.65 40.14 14.98
N LEU A 401 14.10 40.75 13.88
CA LEU A 401 13.21 41.50 12.98
C LEU A 401 12.21 40.58 12.28
N GLU A 402 12.64 39.39 11.83
CA GLU A 402 11.76 38.34 11.30
C GLU A 402 10.70 37.95 12.34
N ALA A 403 11.13 37.63 13.56
CA ALA A 403 10.21 37.25 14.61
C ALA A 403 9.28 38.40 15.07
N LEU A 404 9.54 39.65 14.69
CA LEU A 404 8.61 40.78 14.86
C LEU A 404 7.61 40.95 13.70
N GLY A 405 7.76 40.20 12.60
CA GLY A 405 7.03 40.42 11.35
C GLY A 405 7.58 41.57 10.50
N GLU A 406 8.74 42.14 10.86
CA GLU A 406 9.33 43.29 10.17
C GLU A 406 10.20 42.84 8.99
N HIS A 407 9.62 42.04 8.07
CA HIS A 407 10.33 41.33 7.00
C HIS A 407 11.16 42.25 6.08
N GLU A 408 10.66 43.44 5.76
CA GLU A 408 11.40 44.40 4.93
C GLU A 408 12.68 44.89 5.64
N GLN A 409 12.59 45.22 6.93
CA GLN A 409 13.75 45.65 7.71
C GLN A 409 14.71 44.49 7.97
N ALA A 410 14.19 43.28 8.19
CA ALA A 410 15.00 42.07 8.27
C ALA A 410 15.79 41.87 6.97
N GLY A 411 15.12 41.97 5.82
CA GLY A 411 15.73 41.87 4.49
C GLY A 411 16.81 42.92 4.26
N GLN A 412 16.58 44.18 4.66
CA GLN A 412 17.59 45.23 4.63
C GLN A 412 18.78 44.91 5.55
N ALA A 413 18.53 44.37 6.74
CA ALA A 413 19.58 44.00 7.69
C ALA A 413 20.46 42.85 7.17
N THR A 414 19.94 41.96 6.31
CA THR A 414 20.77 40.92 5.67
C THR A 414 21.85 41.49 4.76
N GLN A 415 21.64 42.68 4.18
CA GLN A 415 22.61 43.30 3.27
C GLN A 415 23.94 43.58 3.97
N ALA A 416 23.90 43.93 5.26
CA ALA A 416 25.11 44.13 6.06
C ALA A 416 25.97 42.86 6.17
N ALA A 417 25.35 41.67 6.21
CA ALA A 417 26.10 40.41 6.19
C ALA A 417 26.69 40.13 4.81
N VAL A 418 25.94 40.40 3.73
CA VAL A 418 26.42 40.27 2.34
C VAL A 418 27.63 41.15 2.09
N ASP A 419 27.52 42.45 2.41
CA ASP A 419 28.60 43.42 2.22
C ASP A 419 29.85 42.98 2.99
N ARG A 420 29.67 42.50 4.23
CA ARG A 420 30.77 42.03 5.06
C ARG A 420 31.43 40.76 4.54
N LEU A 421 30.66 39.79 4.03
CA LEU A 421 31.20 38.57 3.39
C LEU A 421 31.97 38.88 2.10
N ILE A 422 31.59 39.95 1.38
CA ILE A 422 32.30 40.42 0.17
C ILE A 422 33.58 41.16 0.55
N GLU A 423 33.52 42.06 1.54
CA GLU A 423 34.63 42.93 1.95
C GLU A 423 35.68 42.21 2.79
N ASN A 424 35.25 41.30 3.67
CA ASN A 424 36.08 40.55 4.59
C ASN A 424 35.86 39.05 4.39
N ARG A 425 36.96 38.29 4.24
CA ARG A 425 36.86 36.84 4.33
C ARG A 425 36.46 36.49 5.76
N ALA A 426 35.37 35.73 5.92
CA ALA A 426 35.11 35.05 7.17
C ALA A 426 36.25 34.03 7.39
N ASP A 427 37.12 34.33 8.34
CA ASP A 427 38.38 33.61 8.58
C ASP A 427 38.22 32.46 9.59
N ASN A 428 37.05 32.33 10.24
CA ASN A 428 36.73 31.26 11.18
C ASN A 428 35.33 30.70 10.91
N ALA A 429 35.07 29.49 11.44
CA ALA A 429 33.82 28.77 11.21
C ALA A 429 32.60 29.49 11.80
N ALA A 430 32.74 30.17 12.95
CA ALA A 430 31.63 30.86 13.61
C ALA A 430 31.10 32.05 12.80
N ASP A 431 31.99 32.91 12.33
CA ASP A 431 31.65 34.06 11.49
C ASP A 431 31.05 33.61 10.15
N LEU A 432 31.63 32.57 9.54
CA LEU A 432 31.12 32.02 8.28
C LEU A 432 29.72 31.42 8.47
N THR A 433 29.49 30.66 9.55
CA THR A 433 28.18 30.06 9.86
C THR A 433 27.12 31.12 10.10
N ALA A 434 27.42 32.16 10.90
CA ALA A 434 26.47 33.26 11.13
C ALA A 434 26.16 34.05 9.85
N GLY A 435 27.15 34.19 8.96
CA GLY A 435 26.96 34.73 7.61
C GLY A 435 26.01 33.86 6.77
N ILE A 436 26.21 32.54 6.76
CA ILE A 436 25.37 31.58 6.04
C ILE A 436 23.92 31.59 6.56
N ASP A 437 23.72 31.56 7.89
CA ASP A 437 22.38 31.70 8.50
C ASP A 437 21.65 32.95 7.98
N THR A 438 22.38 34.06 7.88
CA THR A 438 21.83 35.33 7.38
C THR A 438 21.50 35.26 5.89
N LEU A 439 22.27 34.52 5.08
CA LEU A 439 21.98 34.28 3.67
C LEU A 439 20.76 33.36 3.48
N ILE A 440 20.60 32.34 4.34
CA ILE A 440 19.40 31.48 4.34
C ILE A 440 18.15 32.33 4.65
N ALA A 441 18.21 33.17 5.67
CA ALA A 441 17.14 34.12 6.00
C ALA A 441 16.85 35.08 4.83
N ARG A 442 17.91 35.63 4.21
CA ARG A 442 17.79 36.50 3.03
C ARG A 442 17.02 35.84 1.89
N ALA A 443 17.30 34.57 1.59
CA ALA A 443 16.59 33.85 0.53
C ALA A 443 15.06 33.81 0.79
N LYS A 444 14.64 33.67 2.06
CA LYS A 444 13.23 33.65 2.48
C LYS A 444 12.59 35.03 2.57
N LEU A 445 13.39 36.10 2.69
CA LEU A 445 12.91 37.48 2.87
C LEU A 445 12.89 38.28 1.56
N VAL A 446 13.97 38.19 0.77
CA VAL A 446 14.20 38.98 -0.44
C VAL A 446 14.01 38.12 -1.70
N GLY A 447 14.15 36.79 -1.58
CA GLY A 447 14.14 35.84 -2.69
C GLY A 447 15.54 35.33 -3.02
N GLN A 448 15.61 34.31 -3.87
CA GLN A 448 16.88 33.77 -4.37
C GLN A 448 17.59 34.79 -5.27
N GLU A 449 18.93 34.81 -5.23
CA GLU A 449 19.73 35.68 -6.10
C GLU A 449 19.90 35.07 -7.49
N ARG A 450 19.91 33.73 -7.57
CA ARG A 450 20.00 33.00 -8.83
C ARG A 450 18.79 32.09 -9.03
N THR A 451 18.21 32.15 -10.23
CA THR A 451 17.02 31.36 -10.60
C THR A 451 17.35 29.95 -11.09
N ASP A 452 18.62 29.57 -11.15
CA ASP A 452 19.08 28.26 -11.62
C ASP A 452 19.25 27.22 -10.48
N GLY A 453 18.87 27.57 -9.26
CA GLY A 453 18.97 26.71 -8.08
C GLY A 453 20.38 26.61 -7.49
N THR A 454 21.39 27.26 -8.05
CA THR A 454 22.78 27.13 -7.57
C THR A 454 23.04 27.78 -6.20
N ASP A 455 22.09 28.58 -5.68
CA ASP A 455 22.16 29.17 -4.35
C ASP A 455 22.19 28.12 -3.24
N PHE A 456 21.35 27.08 -3.32
CA PHE A 456 21.36 25.98 -2.35
C PHE A 456 22.72 25.26 -2.34
N GLN A 457 23.24 24.90 -3.51
CA GLN A 457 24.56 24.26 -3.64
C GLN A 457 25.70 25.15 -3.10
N THR A 458 25.57 26.46 -3.25
CA THR A 458 26.55 27.42 -2.74
C THR A 458 26.51 27.49 -1.21
N LEU A 459 25.31 27.54 -0.62
CA LEU A 459 25.15 27.49 0.84
C LEU A 459 25.71 26.19 1.42
N MET A 460 25.41 25.04 0.80
CA MET A 460 25.97 23.74 1.18
C MET A 460 27.51 23.74 1.09
N ALA A 461 28.09 24.24 0.00
CA ALA A 461 29.55 24.33 -0.14
C ALA A 461 30.20 25.23 0.91
N LEU A 462 29.55 26.34 1.29
CA LEU A 462 30.04 27.21 2.36
C LEU A 462 29.94 26.54 3.73
N LEU A 463 28.89 25.76 3.99
CA LEU A 463 28.75 24.95 5.20
C LEU A 463 29.85 23.89 5.26
N THR A 464 30.06 23.14 4.18
CA THR A 464 31.15 22.16 4.06
C THR A 464 32.51 22.80 4.32
N ARG A 465 32.75 24.03 3.84
CA ARG A 465 33.97 24.78 4.18
C ARG A 465 34.05 25.10 5.67
N ALA A 466 32.95 25.52 6.30
CA ALA A 466 32.91 25.85 7.73
C ALA A 466 33.25 24.63 8.61
N HIS A 467 32.56 23.50 8.42
CA HIS A 467 32.75 22.29 9.25
C HIS A 467 33.73 21.25 8.66
N GLY A 468 34.39 21.55 7.54
CA GLY A 468 35.37 20.67 6.89
C GLY A 468 36.79 21.25 6.84
N GLU A 469 36.90 22.54 6.48
CA GLU A 469 38.20 23.21 6.30
C GLU A 469 38.57 24.12 7.48
N LEU A 470 37.60 24.90 8.01
CA LEU A 470 37.88 25.90 9.05
C LEU A 470 37.92 25.28 10.44
N ASP A 471 36.88 24.53 10.82
CA ASP A 471 36.84 23.82 12.10
C ASP A 471 35.94 22.57 12.00
N GLN A 472 36.57 21.39 11.99
CA GLN A 472 35.89 20.10 11.85
C GLN A 472 35.02 19.71 13.04
N LEU A 473 35.18 20.38 14.19
CA LEU A 473 34.41 20.11 15.40
C LEU A 473 33.36 21.20 15.66
N TYR A 474 33.20 22.18 14.76
CA TYR A 474 32.25 23.26 14.88
C TYR A 474 30.81 22.82 14.52
N TRP A 475 30.17 22.15 15.48
CA TRP A 475 28.80 21.65 15.36
C TRP A 475 27.71 22.69 14.98
N PRO A 476 27.83 24.02 15.27
CA PRO A 476 26.79 24.97 14.83
C PRO A 476 26.65 25.09 13.31
N ALA A 477 27.73 24.85 12.55
CA ALA A 477 27.66 24.76 11.08
C ALA A 477 26.83 23.55 10.65
N VAL A 478 27.06 22.39 11.27
CA VAL A 478 26.30 21.15 10.99
C VAL A 478 24.81 21.31 11.38
N LEU A 479 24.51 22.06 12.46
CA LEU A 479 23.12 22.38 12.81
C LEU A 479 22.44 23.26 11.76
N THR A 480 23.18 24.23 11.21
CA THR A 480 22.70 25.10 10.14
C THR A 480 22.42 24.30 8.87
N GLU A 481 23.31 23.35 8.55
CA GLU A 481 23.12 22.39 7.46
C GLU A 481 21.88 21.52 7.67
N ALA A 482 21.71 20.93 8.85
CA ALA A 482 20.54 20.10 9.18
C ALA A 482 19.22 20.86 9.00
N LYS A 483 19.18 22.13 9.45
CA LYS A 483 18.01 23.01 9.27
C LYS A 483 17.74 23.33 7.81
N LEU A 484 18.78 23.64 7.03
CA LEU A 484 18.64 23.91 5.61
C LEU A 484 18.16 22.67 4.84
N LEU A 485 18.68 21.48 5.15
CA LEU A 485 18.23 20.22 4.56
C LEU A 485 16.76 19.93 4.88
N TYR A 486 16.34 20.14 6.13
CA TYR A 486 14.94 20.00 6.53
C TYR A 486 14.02 20.95 5.75
N ASP A 487 14.41 22.22 5.62
CA ASP A 487 13.67 23.22 4.84
C ASP A 487 13.54 22.84 3.36
N LYS A 488 14.47 22.03 2.83
CA LYS A 488 14.50 21.53 1.44
C LYS A 488 13.82 20.17 1.25
N ASP A 489 13.14 19.66 2.26
CA ASP A 489 12.49 18.34 2.27
C ASP A 489 13.49 17.16 2.10
N GLU A 490 14.79 17.40 2.35
CA GLU A 490 15.86 16.38 2.36
C GLU A 490 15.94 15.70 3.74
N ARG A 491 14.87 14.99 4.11
CA ARG A 491 14.63 14.51 5.48
C ARG A 491 15.70 13.55 6.02
N ALA A 492 16.18 12.64 5.19
CA ALA A 492 17.17 11.64 5.59
C ALA A 492 18.51 12.32 5.93
N SER A 493 19.00 13.19 5.06
CA SER A 493 20.23 13.96 5.30
C SER A 493 20.07 14.94 6.47
N ALA A 494 18.89 15.56 6.64
CA ALA A 494 18.61 16.40 7.80
C ALA A 494 18.67 15.61 9.11
N HIS A 495 18.15 14.38 9.13
CA HIS A 495 18.22 13.49 10.29
C HIS A 495 19.68 13.11 10.63
N GLU A 496 20.47 12.75 9.62
CA GLU A 496 21.88 12.40 9.77
C GLU A 496 22.68 13.59 10.34
N ALA A 497 22.57 14.77 9.72
CA ALA A 497 23.25 15.98 10.16
C ALA A 497 22.83 16.40 11.59
N ALA A 498 21.53 16.32 11.93
CA ALA A 498 21.06 16.61 13.29
C ALA A 498 21.62 15.60 14.31
N THR A 499 21.76 14.33 13.93
CA THR A 499 22.39 13.30 14.77
C THR A 499 23.89 13.57 14.95
N ASP A 500 24.58 14.04 13.91
CA ASP A 500 25.99 14.45 13.98
C ASP A 500 26.21 15.63 14.93
N VAL A 501 25.29 16.60 14.95
CA VAL A 501 25.31 17.67 15.94
C VAL A 501 25.27 17.09 17.35
N LEU A 502 24.40 16.12 17.62
CA LEU A 502 24.27 15.51 18.95
C LEU A 502 25.46 14.65 19.35
N ARG A 503 26.18 14.06 18.39
CA ARG A 503 27.48 13.40 18.65
C ARG A 503 28.52 14.40 19.17
N LEU A 504 28.52 15.63 18.64
CA LEU A 504 29.46 16.69 19.05
C LEU A 504 28.96 17.52 20.24
N ASN A 505 27.65 17.64 20.42
CA ASN A 505 26.98 18.39 21.48
C ASN A 505 25.62 17.77 21.85
N PRO A 506 25.58 16.82 22.81
CA PRO A 506 24.34 16.15 23.21
C PRO A 506 23.37 17.02 24.00
N ALA A 507 23.81 18.23 24.41
CA ALA A 507 22.99 19.22 25.09
C ALA A 507 22.29 20.19 24.12
N CYS A 508 22.52 20.07 22.81
CA CYS A 508 21.94 20.96 21.79
C CYS A 508 20.42 20.73 21.63
N ALA A 509 19.61 21.53 22.32
CA ALA A 509 18.15 21.41 22.31
C ALA A 509 17.53 21.69 20.93
N GLU A 510 18.15 22.53 20.11
CA GLU A 510 17.68 22.80 18.74
C GLU A 510 17.81 21.57 17.81
N ALA A 511 18.89 20.79 17.95
CA ALA A 511 19.07 19.55 17.20
C ALA A 511 18.06 18.49 17.64
N TRP A 512 17.84 18.35 18.96
CA TRP A 512 16.79 17.49 19.52
C TRP A 512 15.40 17.87 18.99
N LYS A 513 15.04 19.15 19.01
CA LYS A 513 13.75 19.62 18.45
C LYS A 513 13.62 19.25 16.97
N LEU A 514 14.67 19.43 16.17
CA LEU A 514 14.64 19.08 14.74
C LEU A 514 14.39 17.58 14.54
N LEU A 515 15.08 16.72 15.30
CA LEU A 515 14.80 15.28 15.31
C LEU A 515 13.38 14.96 15.76
N GLY A 516 12.84 15.69 16.75
CA GLY A 516 11.46 15.55 17.19
C GLY A 516 10.45 15.90 16.08
N TYR A 517 10.69 16.98 15.33
CA TYR A 517 9.85 17.33 14.18
C TYR A 517 9.95 16.30 13.05
N LEU A 518 11.16 15.80 12.74
CA LEU A 518 11.37 14.73 11.78
C LEU A 518 10.62 13.45 12.19
N ALA A 519 10.66 13.08 13.47
CA ALA A 519 9.92 11.94 14.01
C ALA A 519 8.40 12.11 13.86
N VAL A 520 7.87 13.31 14.14
CA VAL A 520 6.45 13.61 13.89
C VAL A 520 6.10 13.53 12.40
N ASP A 521 6.96 14.05 11.52
CA ASP A 521 6.73 14.04 10.08
C ASP A 521 6.74 12.61 9.50
N SER A 522 7.53 11.71 10.10
CA SER A 522 7.59 10.26 9.80
C SER A 522 6.63 9.41 10.63
N PHE A 523 5.71 10.01 11.40
CA PHE A 523 4.72 9.32 12.26
C PHE A 523 5.30 8.44 13.38
N ASP A 524 6.56 8.68 13.77
CA ASP A 524 7.22 8.07 14.94
C ASP A 524 6.93 8.91 16.20
N PHE A 525 5.68 8.80 16.69
CA PHE A 525 5.20 9.61 17.81
C PHE A 525 5.81 9.23 19.15
N ASP A 526 6.18 7.95 19.34
CA ASP A 526 6.82 7.48 20.58
C ASP A 526 8.20 8.14 20.73
N ARG A 527 9.00 8.14 19.65
CA ARG A 527 10.27 8.85 19.62
C ARG A 527 10.11 10.35 19.76
N ALA A 528 9.08 10.94 19.14
CA ALA A 528 8.79 12.36 19.31
C ALA A 528 8.50 12.71 20.78
N GLU A 529 7.79 11.84 21.51
CA GLU A 529 7.52 11.99 22.94
C GLU A 529 8.79 11.83 23.79
N ASP A 530 9.63 10.82 23.51
CA ASP A 530 10.93 10.66 24.18
C ASP A 530 11.85 11.87 23.98
N ILE A 531 11.87 12.42 22.76
CA ILE A 531 12.63 13.63 22.44
C ILE A 531 12.05 14.84 23.18
N ALA A 532 10.73 14.98 23.27
CA ALA A 532 10.09 16.05 24.04
C ALA A 532 10.45 15.95 25.53
N ASN A 533 10.41 14.75 26.11
CA ASN A 533 10.84 14.50 27.49
C ASN A 533 12.33 14.81 27.69
N ARG A 534 13.18 14.51 26.70
CA ARG A 534 14.59 14.88 26.72
C ARG A 534 14.80 16.39 26.70
N LEU A 535 14.04 17.12 25.90
CA LEU A 535 14.07 18.60 25.86
C LEU A 535 13.65 19.21 27.21
N ASP A 536 12.62 18.64 27.83
CA ASP A 536 12.16 19.06 29.15
C ASP A 536 13.23 18.83 30.22
N TYR A 537 13.87 17.65 30.21
CA TYR A 537 14.99 17.33 31.10
C TYR A 537 16.19 18.27 30.89
N LEU A 538 16.53 18.59 29.63
CA LEU A 538 17.62 19.53 29.35
C LEU A 538 17.32 20.92 29.93
N ALA A 539 16.07 21.38 29.83
CA ALA A 539 15.65 22.69 30.31
C ALA A 539 15.43 22.76 31.84
N GLU A 540 15.52 21.65 32.57
CA GLU A 540 15.23 21.62 34.01
C GLU A 540 16.31 22.37 34.83
N VAL A 541 15.85 23.22 35.77
CA VAL A 541 16.70 24.10 36.61
C VAL A 541 16.55 23.78 38.10
N GLU A 542 15.34 23.92 38.64
CA GLU A 542 14.91 23.63 40.02
C GLU A 542 13.39 23.91 40.10
N VAL A 543 12.63 23.16 40.90
CA VAL A 543 11.15 23.23 40.97
C VAL A 543 10.69 24.60 41.52
N PRO A 544 9.82 25.36 40.82
CA PRO A 544 9.21 26.58 41.35
C PRO A 544 8.41 26.30 42.63
N GLU A 545 8.49 27.20 43.61
CA GLU A 545 7.86 27.07 44.94
C GLU A 545 6.34 26.83 44.92
N TRP A 546 5.64 27.15 43.83
CA TRP A 546 4.19 26.95 43.66
C TRP A 546 3.80 25.57 43.11
N VAL A 547 4.76 24.69 42.85
CA VAL A 547 4.52 23.34 42.33
C VAL A 547 4.62 22.34 43.48
N GLU A 548 3.48 22.07 44.12
CA GLU A 548 3.39 21.02 45.13
C GLU A 548 3.63 19.64 44.49
N GLY A 549 4.62 18.92 45.01
CA GLY A 549 5.02 17.58 44.60
C GLY A 549 3.95 16.50 44.84
N ARG A 550 2.88 16.48 44.03
CA ARG A 550 1.89 15.40 44.00
C ARG A 550 1.56 14.83 42.61
N THR A 551 2.13 15.33 41.52
CA THR A 551 1.76 14.88 40.16
C THR A 551 2.88 14.22 39.35
N GLY A 552 4.16 14.34 39.74
CA GLY A 552 5.26 13.66 39.05
C GLY A 552 5.54 14.14 37.61
N LEU A 553 4.98 15.28 37.18
CA LEU A 553 5.23 15.87 35.87
C LEU A 553 6.33 16.94 35.96
N THR A 554 7.39 16.78 35.17
CA THR A 554 8.42 17.79 34.90
C THR A 554 7.80 19.01 34.19
N HIS A 555 8.38 20.21 34.39
CA HIS A 555 7.97 21.39 33.63
C HIS A 555 8.23 21.18 32.14
N ARG A 556 7.24 21.50 31.30
CA ARG A 556 7.40 21.45 29.84
C ARG A 556 8.22 22.64 29.36
N SER A 557 9.33 22.37 28.69
CA SER A 557 10.14 23.35 27.97
C SER A 557 9.37 23.89 26.76
N ALA A 558 9.71 25.10 26.28
CA ALA A 558 9.07 25.66 25.09
C ALA A 558 9.29 24.76 23.85
N LEU A 559 10.47 24.15 23.71
CA LEU A 559 10.79 23.29 22.56
C LEU A 559 10.12 21.92 22.67
N GLY A 560 10.13 21.29 23.86
CA GLY A 560 9.45 20.02 24.11
C GLY A 560 7.94 20.14 23.89
N ALA A 561 7.33 21.21 24.40
CA ALA A 561 5.91 21.50 24.18
C ALA A 561 5.56 21.65 22.69
N LEU A 562 6.42 22.27 21.87
CA LEU A 562 6.18 22.40 20.43
C LEU A 562 6.24 21.05 19.70
N VAL A 563 7.21 20.20 20.03
CA VAL A 563 7.32 18.85 19.44
C VAL A 563 6.08 18.03 19.79
N LEU A 564 5.72 17.99 21.08
CA LEU A 564 4.60 17.19 21.55
C LEU A 564 3.26 17.72 21.03
N ALA A 565 3.06 19.04 21.00
CA ALA A 565 1.85 19.61 20.40
C ALA A 565 1.73 19.32 18.90
N LYS A 566 2.84 19.39 18.14
CA LYS A 566 2.86 19.00 16.73
C LYS A 566 2.48 17.52 16.56
N ALA A 567 3.02 16.64 17.41
CA ALA A 567 2.67 15.22 17.42
C ALA A 567 1.18 15.00 17.69
N ARG A 568 0.66 15.61 18.76
CA ARG A 568 -0.73 15.47 19.19
C ARG A 568 -1.73 16.01 18.16
N ILE A 569 -1.46 17.15 17.51
CA ILE A 569 -2.28 17.65 16.38
C ILE A 569 -2.37 16.61 15.25
N ARG A 570 -1.24 15.97 14.91
CA ARG A 570 -1.16 14.97 13.83
C ARG A 570 -1.72 13.60 14.24
N GLN A 571 -1.88 13.34 15.53
CA GLN A 571 -2.54 12.15 16.11
C GLN A 571 -4.04 12.30 16.32
N ASP A 572 -4.64 13.42 15.90
CA ASP A 572 -6.02 13.81 16.21
C ASP A 572 -6.25 14.28 17.67
N ASP A 573 -5.25 14.21 18.55
CA ASP A 573 -5.38 14.61 19.95
C ASP A 573 -5.14 16.12 20.16
N SER A 574 -5.96 16.95 19.50
CA SER A 574 -5.82 18.41 19.57
C SER A 574 -6.15 18.96 20.96
N ASP A 575 -6.88 18.21 21.77
CA ASP A 575 -7.19 18.59 23.15
C ASP A 575 -5.97 18.52 24.06
N GLU A 576 -5.19 17.46 23.96
CA GLU A 576 -3.92 17.37 24.66
C GLU A 576 -2.92 18.41 24.16
N ALA A 577 -2.88 18.66 22.85
CA ALA A 577 -2.02 19.70 22.28
C ALA A 577 -2.30 21.08 22.90
N VAL A 578 -3.57 21.46 23.07
CA VAL A 578 -3.94 22.73 23.73
C VAL A 578 -3.49 22.74 25.19
N ARG A 579 -3.72 21.67 25.97
CA ARG A 579 -3.29 21.60 27.38
C ARG A 579 -1.78 21.78 27.52
N ILE A 580 -0.99 21.06 26.72
CA ILE A 580 0.48 21.15 26.69
C ILE A 580 0.93 22.60 26.43
N LEU A 581 0.33 23.26 25.44
CA LEU A 581 0.71 24.61 25.03
C LEU A 581 0.31 25.66 26.06
N GLU A 582 -0.87 25.53 26.69
CA GLU A 582 -1.29 26.40 27.79
C GLU A 582 -0.35 26.32 28.98
N ASP A 583 0.09 25.11 29.34
CA ASP A 583 1.05 24.89 30.42
C ASP A 583 2.41 25.53 30.12
N ALA A 584 2.96 25.32 28.91
CA ALA A 584 4.21 25.94 28.50
C ALA A 584 4.12 27.48 28.44
N ARG A 585 2.97 28.03 28.00
CA ARG A 585 2.73 29.48 27.94
C ARG A 585 2.68 30.16 29.31
N LYS A 586 2.41 29.44 30.41
CA LYS A 586 2.52 30.01 31.77
C LYS A 586 3.94 30.51 32.05
N LEU A 587 4.94 29.79 31.55
CA LEU A 587 6.36 30.14 31.68
C LEU A 587 6.84 31.06 30.56
N TYR A 588 6.31 30.88 29.34
CA TYR A 588 6.74 31.62 28.15
C TYR A 588 5.56 32.35 27.46
N PRO A 589 4.91 33.33 28.13
CA PRO A 589 3.64 33.92 27.66
C PRO A 589 3.74 34.73 26.35
N LYS A 590 4.95 35.19 25.99
CA LYS A 590 5.22 35.96 24.76
C LYS A 590 5.92 35.12 23.67
N HIS A 591 6.02 33.81 23.86
CA HIS A 591 6.68 32.95 22.88
C HIS A 591 5.76 32.69 21.69
N ARG A 592 6.10 33.31 20.55
CA ARG A 592 5.28 33.33 19.33
C ARG A 592 5.02 31.95 18.75
N GLY A 593 6.02 31.06 18.83
CA GLY A 593 5.85 29.67 18.38
C GLY A 593 4.77 28.92 19.17
N LEU A 594 4.66 29.16 20.48
CA LEU A 594 3.66 28.50 21.32
C LEU A 594 2.26 29.06 21.03
N LEU A 595 2.16 30.39 20.87
CA LEU A 595 0.93 31.06 20.43
C LEU A 595 0.44 30.54 19.08
N ALA A 596 1.32 30.48 18.08
CA ALA A 596 1.00 30.01 16.73
C ALA A 596 0.58 28.53 16.73
N MET A 597 1.30 27.68 17.48
CA MET A 597 0.93 26.27 17.61
C MET A 597 -0.38 26.09 18.37
N GLN A 598 -0.70 26.97 19.33
CA GLN A 598 -1.99 26.91 20.03
C GLN A 598 -3.12 27.32 19.11
N ALA A 599 -2.95 28.38 18.31
CA ALA A 599 -3.93 28.74 17.29
C ALA A 599 -4.20 27.55 16.33
N ALA A 600 -3.14 26.82 15.95
CA ALA A 600 -3.24 25.62 15.13
C ALA A 600 -3.99 24.45 15.81
N ALA A 601 -3.74 24.23 17.11
CA ALA A 601 -4.44 23.22 17.89
C ALA A 601 -5.93 23.55 18.06
N GLU A 602 -6.27 24.81 18.34
CA GLU A 602 -7.65 25.30 18.45
C GLU A 602 -8.39 25.18 17.11
N ALA A 603 -7.73 25.52 15.99
CA ALA A 603 -8.29 25.32 14.66
C ALA A 603 -8.52 23.83 14.34
N SER A 604 -7.66 22.93 14.84
CA SER A 604 -7.78 21.48 14.63
C SER A 604 -8.95 20.85 15.38
N ARG A 605 -9.35 21.40 16.53
CA ARG A 605 -10.61 21.05 17.21
C ARG A 605 -11.82 21.85 16.70
N TYR A 606 -11.65 22.58 15.60
CA TYR A 606 -12.69 23.37 14.94
C TYR A 606 -13.20 24.59 15.73
N ASP A 607 -12.46 25.05 16.76
CA ASP A 607 -12.74 26.31 17.46
C ASP A 607 -12.05 27.48 16.74
N MET A 608 -12.66 27.88 15.62
CA MET A 608 -12.12 28.95 14.76
C MET A 608 -12.17 30.32 15.45
N ASP A 609 -13.09 30.55 16.39
CA ASP A 609 -13.18 31.80 17.13
C ASP A 609 -11.98 31.93 18.09
N ARG A 610 -11.64 30.86 18.81
CA ARG A 610 -10.46 30.86 19.69
C ARG A 610 -9.16 30.92 18.89
N ALA A 611 -9.07 30.20 17.77
CA ALA A 611 -7.93 30.29 16.87
C ALA A 611 -7.71 31.74 16.39
N GLN A 612 -8.77 32.44 15.99
CA GLN A 612 -8.69 33.84 15.56
C GLN A 612 -8.25 34.77 16.70
N GLN A 613 -8.74 34.59 17.93
CA GLN A 613 -8.28 35.37 19.08
C GLN A 613 -6.77 35.23 19.32
N LEU A 614 -6.23 34.01 19.18
CA LEU A 614 -4.80 33.76 19.32
C LEU A 614 -3.97 34.35 18.17
N LEU A 615 -4.52 34.35 16.95
CA LEU A 615 -3.93 35.06 15.81
C LEU A 615 -3.90 36.58 16.05
N ASP A 616 -4.98 37.15 16.62
CA ASP A 616 -5.04 38.57 16.98
C ASP A 616 -4.03 38.91 18.11
N GLU A 617 -3.88 38.04 19.11
CA GLU A 617 -2.83 38.16 20.14
C GLU A 617 -1.43 38.14 19.51
N LEU A 618 -1.19 37.25 18.56
CA LEU A 618 0.08 37.15 17.83
C LEU A 618 0.33 38.41 16.98
N ASP A 619 -0.69 38.93 16.30
CA ASP A 619 -0.62 40.14 15.49
C ASP A 619 -0.34 41.39 16.32
N GLN A 620 -0.80 41.44 17.58
CA GLN A 620 -0.41 42.51 18.51
C GLN A 620 1.08 42.44 18.89
N LEU A 621 1.63 41.24 19.02
CA LEU A 621 3.04 41.02 19.36
C LEU A 621 3.97 41.17 18.15
N SER A 622 3.50 40.81 16.96
CA SER A 622 4.26 40.76 15.72
C SER A 622 3.39 41.03 14.51
N PRO A 623 3.04 42.31 14.30
CA PRO A 623 2.21 42.71 13.17
C PRO A 623 2.86 42.25 11.86
N GLY A 624 2.12 41.46 11.07
CA GLY A 624 2.58 40.99 9.77
C GLY A 624 3.35 39.68 9.78
N THR A 625 3.55 39.01 10.92
CA THR A 625 4.11 37.65 10.92
C THR A 625 3.12 36.67 10.27
N GLU A 626 3.64 35.83 9.40
CA GLU A 626 3.00 34.71 8.72
C GLU A 626 2.83 33.49 9.63
N LEU A 627 3.66 33.36 10.68
CA LEU A 627 3.83 32.15 11.48
C LEU A 627 2.51 31.55 12.00
N GLY A 628 1.61 32.37 12.54
CA GLY A 628 0.31 31.90 13.04
C GLY A 628 -0.57 31.31 11.94
N TYR A 629 -0.71 32.04 10.84
CA TYR A 629 -1.50 31.63 9.68
C TYR A 629 -0.92 30.40 8.99
N LEU A 630 0.41 30.30 8.91
CA LEU A 630 1.10 29.11 8.41
C LEU A 630 0.79 27.87 9.27
N ARG A 631 0.89 27.98 10.60
CA ARG A 631 0.62 26.83 11.49
C ARG A 631 -0.85 26.44 11.52
N VAL A 632 -1.76 27.41 11.50
CA VAL A 632 -3.21 27.16 11.35
C VAL A 632 -3.51 26.50 9.99
N GLY A 633 -2.94 27.02 8.91
CA GLY A 633 -3.10 26.46 7.56
C GLY A 633 -2.56 25.03 7.45
N TRP A 634 -1.38 24.76 8.02
CA TRP A 634 -0.82 23.41 8.14
C TRP A 634 -1.79 22.48 8.89
N ALA A 635 -2.21 22.84 10.09
CA ALA A 635 -3.05 21.97 10.91
C ALA A 635 -4.43 21.71 10.30
N LEU A 636 -5.05 22.73 9.70
CA LEU A 636 -6.29 22.57 8.94
C LEU A 636 -6.10 21.72 7.68
N SER A 637 -4.93 21.75 7.04
CA SER A 637 -4.60 20.87 5.91
C SER A 637 -4.50 19.41 6.34
N GLU A 638 -3.91 19.13 7.51
CA GLU A 638 -3.90 17.78 8.12
C GLU A 638 -5.33 17.27 8.34
N ARG A 639 -6.26 18.17 8.69
CA ARG A 639 -7.69 17.89 8.89
C ARG A 639 -8.54 17.99 7.62
N ARG A 640 -7.92 18.19 6.46
CA ARG A 640 -8.59 18.38 5.16
C ARG A 640 -9.68 19.45 5.19
N GLN A 641 -9.54 20.46 6.04
CA GLN A 641 -10.44 21.61 6.06
C GLN A 641 -10.05 22.53 4.89
N TYR A 642 -10.35 22.11 3.65
CA TYR A 642 -9.78 22.65 2.42
C TYR A 642 -9.91 24.18 2.29
N ALA A 643 -11.11 24.74 2.44
CA ALA A 643 -11.30 26.19 2.29
C ALA A 643 -10.66 26.99 3.45
N PRO A 644 -10.90 26.67 4.73
CA PRO A 644 -10.22 27.35 5.84
C PRO A 644 -8.69 27.27 5.79
N ALA A 645 -8.14 26.11 5.42
CA ALA A 645 -6.71 25.93 5.26
C ALA A 645 -6.16 26.80 4.13
N ALA A 646 -6.83 26.83 2.97
CA ALA A 646 -6.44 27.66 1.84
C ALA A 646 -6.46 29.16 2.18
N GLU A 647 -7.47 29.62 2.92
CA GLU A 647 -7.54 31.01 3.42
C GLU A 647 -6.35 31.37 4.30
N ALA A 648 -6.03 30.52 5.29
CA ALA A 648 -4.90 30.74 6.19
C ALA A 648 -3.55 30.70 5.46
N LEU A 649 -3.34 29.72 4.57
CA LEU A 649 -2.11 29.60 3.78
C LEU A 649 -1.94 30.76 2.79
N THR A 650 -3.03 31.23 2.18
CA THR A 650 -3.01 32.42 1.31
C THR A 650 -2.62 33.67 2.09
N GLU A 651 -3.13 33.84 3.31
CA GLU A 651 -2.73 34.97 4.17
C GLU A 651 -1.26 34.86 4.61
N ALA A 652 -0.77 33.66 4.92
CA ALA A 652 0.64 33.42 5.19
C ALA A 652 1.53 33.77 3.98
N MET A 653 1.15 33.36 2.77
CA MET A 653 1.81 33.74 1.51
C MET A 653 1.78 35.25 1.28
N ARG A 654 0.67 35.92 1.59
CA ARG A 654 0.55 37.38 1.43
C ARG A 654 1.49 38.13 2.37
N ARG A 655 1.67 37.63 3.60
CA ARG A 655 2.55 38.22 4.63
C ARG A 655 4.03 37.96 4.36
N GLN A 656 4.38 36.79 3.82
CA GLN A 656 5.74 36.48 3.39
C GLN A 656 5.78 35.81 2.00
N PRO A 657 5.73 36.59 0.90
CA PRO A 657 5.62 36.07 -0.47
C PRO A 657 6.83 35.30 -0.98
N LYS A 658 7.96 35.35 -0.26
CA LYS A 658 9.22 34.66 -0.62
C LYS A 658 9.47 33.40 0.21
N LEU A 659 8.57 33.08 1.15
CA LEU A 659 8.61 31.83 1.90
C LEU A 659 7.94 30.71 1.08
N PRO A 660 8.64 29.62 0.74
CA PRO A 660 8.07 28.55 -0.09
C PRO A 660 7.04 27.68 0.65
N GLU A 661 7.18 27.49 1.96
CA GLU A 661 6.38 26.54 2.77
C GLU A 661 4.85 26.77 2.63
N PRO A 662 4.31 28.00 2.78
CA PRO A 662 2.89 28.26 2.53
C PRO A 662 2.43 27.88 1.11
N ALA A 663 3.24 28.14 0.08
CA ALA A 663 2.89 27.83 -1.31
C ALA A 663 2.95 26.32 -1.60
N ILE A 664 3.88 25.58 -0.96
CA ILE A 664 3.95 24.12 -1.00
C ILE A 664 2.68 23.53 -0.41
N LEU A 665 2.32 23.93 0.81
CA LEU A 665 1.13 23.43 1.49
C LEU A 665 -0.14 23.78 0.69
N LEU A 666 -0.25 25.01 0.18
CA LEU A 666 -1.40 25.44 -0.61
C LEU A 666 -1.50 24.62 -1.90
N GLY A 667 -0.41 24.49 -2.67
CA GLY A 667 -0.41 23.74 -3.92
C GLY A 667 -0.85 22.28 -3.75
N LEU A 668 -0.35 21.61 -2.71
CA LEU A 668 -0.71 20.22 -2.40
C LEU A 668 -2.15 20.09 -1.89
N LEU A 669 -2.62 21.03 -1.06
CA LEU A 669 -4.00 21.09 -0.56
C LEU A 669 -5.00 21.33 -1.70
N GLU A 670 -4.72 22.30 -2.57
CA GLU A 670 -5.56 22.68 -3.70
C GLU A 670 -5.67 21.52 -4.69
N LEU A 671 -4.56 20.81 -4.94
CA LEU A 671 -4.52 19.58 -5.73
C LEU A 671 -5.50 18.55 -5.16
N GLN A 672 -5.43 18.26 -3.85
CA GLN A 672 -6.36 17.33 -3.20
C GLN A 672 -7.81 17.79 -3.27
N SER A 673 -8.07 19.09 -3.24
CA SER A 673 -9.41 19.65 -3.30
C SER A 673 -10.01 19.74 -4.71
N GLY A 674 -9.28 19.33 -5.75
CA GLY A 674 -9.70 19.39 -7.15
C GLY A 674 -9.68 20.78 -7.78
N ARG A 675 -9.04 21.75 -7.12
CA ARG A 675 -8.88 23.13 -7.59
C ARG A 675 -7.56 23.26 -8.35
N ASP A 676 -7.50 22.61 -9.50
CA ASP A 676 -6.24 22.36 -10.21
C ASP A 676 -5.56 23.63 -10.73
N LEU A 677 -6.31 24.68 -11.06
CA LEU A 677 -5.74 25.95 -11.54
C LEU A 677 -5.05 26.71 -10.40
N GLU A 678 -5.69 26.73 -9.22
CA GLU A 678 -5.15 27.28 -7.98
C GLU A 678 -3.91 26.48 -7.55
N ALA A 679 -3.98 25.15 -7.60
CA ALA A 679 -2.86 24.26 -7.35
C ALA A 679 -1.68 24.53 -8.30
N LEU A 680 -1.95 24.66 -9.61
CA LEU A 680 -0.95 24.96 -10.63
C LEU A 680 -0.28 26.31 -10.38
N SER A 681 -1.06 27.33 -9.99
CA SER A 681 -0.52 28.67 -9.65
C SER A 681 0.40 28.61 -8.43
N ALA A 682 -0.02 27.91 -7.38
CA ALA A 682 0.79 27.76 -6.17
C ALA A 682 2.06 26.94 -6.42
N LEU A 683 1.96 25.80 -7.10
CA LEU A 683 3.10 24.92 -7.40
C LEU A 683 4.11 25.56 -8.37
N ARG A 684 3.67 26.41 -9.31
CA ARG A 684 4.60 27.23 -10.12
C ARG A 684 5.36 28.24 -9.27
N THR A 685 4.69 28.84 -8.28
CA THR A 685 5.36 29.70 -7.30
C THR A 685 6.41 28.90 -6.52
N VAL A 686 6.12 27.65 -6.15
CA VAL A 686 7.11 26.76 -5.51
C VAL A 686 8.28 26.48 -6.44
N ALA A 687 8.06 26.18 -7.72
CA ALA A 687 9.15 25.94 -8.66
C ALA A 687 10.11 27.15 -8.80
N GLU A 688 9.59 28.37 -8.62
CA GLU A 688 10.40 29.60 -8.59
C GLU A 688 11.13 29.82 -7.25
N LEU A 689 10.48 29.52 -6.12
CA LEU A 689 11.02 29.78 -4.77
C LEU A 689 11.91 28.65 -4.24
N ASP A 690 11.62 27.41 -4.65
CA ASP A 690 12.29 26.19 -4.19
C ASP A 690 12.23 25.04 -5.24
N PRO A 691 13.14 25.04 -6.23
CA PRO A 691 13.16 24.03 -7.28
C PRO A 691 13.56 22.62 -6.81
N PHE A 692 13.95 22.44 -5.54
CA PHE A 692 14.42 21.17 -5.00
C PHE A 692 13.33 20.35 -4.30
N ASN A 693 12.13 20.91 -4.09
CA ASN A 693 11.04 20.18 -3.46
C ASN A 693 10.48 19.11 -4.41
N THR A 694 10.88 17.85 -4.21
CA THR A 694 10.52 16.72 -5.09
C THR A 694 9.01 16.50 -5.16
N ARG A 695 8.32 16.58 -4.02
CA ARG A 695 6.87 16.36 -3.95
C ARG A 695 6.09 17.41 -4.75
N ALA A 696 6.45 18.69 -4.60
CA ALA A 696 5.85 19.78 -5.35
C ALA A 696 6.17 19.69 -6.85
N SER A 697 7.41 19.32 -7.21
CA SER A 697 7.82 19.11 -8.61
C SER A 697 7.04 17.98 -9.29
N ASN A 698 6.90 16.82 -8.62
CA ASN A 698 6.09 15.71 -9.11
C ASN A 698 4.62 16.12 -9.30
N SER A 699 4.07 16.84 -8.32
CA SER A 699 2.68 17.33 -8.35
C SER A 699 2.46 18.35 -9.48
N LEU A 700 3.42 19.23 -9.73
CA LEU A 700 3.38 20.19 -10.84
C LEU A 700 3.38 19.46 -12.19
N LYS A 701 4.29 18.51 -12.37
CA LYS A 701 4.38 17.70 -13.59
C LYS A 701 3.08 16.93 -13.86
N LEU A 702 2.47 16.37 -12.83
CA LEU A 702 1.16 15.72 -12.91
C LEU A 702 0.06 16.68 -13.37
N LEU A 703 -0.05 17.86 -12.77
CA LEU A 703 -1.07 18.84 -13.18
C LEU A 703 -0.87 19.30 -14.62
N GLU A 704 0.37 19.49 -15.05
CA GLU A 704 0.67 19.84 -16.45
C GLU A 704 0.26 18.74 -17.42
N GLU A 705 0.35 17.47 -17.02
CA GLU A 705 -0.19 16.33 -17.79
C GLU A 705 -1.72 16.28 -17.76
N ILE A 706 -2.35 16.35 -16.58
CA ILE A 706 -3.83 16.26 -16.42
C ILE A 706 -4.55 17.39 -17.18
N VAL A 707 -3.97 18.58 -17.28
CA VAL A 707 -4.56 19.69 -18.07
C VAL A 707 -4.68 19.36 -19.56
N THR A 708 -3.95 18.34 -20.06
CA THR A 708 -4.07 17.86 -21.44
C THR A 708 -5.18 16.83 -21.64
N TYR A 709 -5.84 16.37 -20.58
CA TYR A 709 -6.84 15.30 -20.64
C TYR A 709 -8.19 15.82 -21.16
N ASP A 710 -8.90 14.97 -21.89
CA ASP A 710 -10.27 15.26 -22.31
C ASP A 710 -11.24 15.05 -21.13
N THR A 711 -12.40 15.72 -21.18
CA THR A 711 -13.42 15.62 -20.13
C THR A 711 -14.79 15.30 -20.71
N ILE A 712 -15.49 14.34 -20.09
CA ILE A 712 -16.91 14.07 -20.29
C ILE A 712 -17.67 14.48 -19.04
N GLU A 713 -18.70 15.30 -19.17
CA GLU A 713 -19.52 15.74 -18.03
C GLU A 713 -20.90 15.08 -18.04
N SER A 714 -21.39 14.75 -16.84
CA SER A 714 -22.78 14.40 -16.57
C SER A 714 -23.40 15.44 -15.61
N GLU A 715 -24.53 15.13 -14.97
CA GLU A 715 -25.19 16.05 -14.04
C GLU A 715 -24.32 16.28 -12.79
N HIS A 716 -23.82 15.19 -12.19
CA HIS A 716 -23.07 15.24 -10.93
C HIS A 716 -21.58 14.95 -11.07
N PHE A 717 -21.08 14.59 -12.26
CA PHE A 717 -19.69 14.16 -12.45
C PHE A 717 -18.96 14.83 -13.61
N LYS A 718 -17.62 14.85 -13.50
CA LYS A 718 -16.68 15.16 -14.59
C LYS A 718 -15.67 14.03 -14.71
N VAL A 719 -15.71 13.28 -15.81
CA VAL A 719 -14.76 12.19 -16.07
C VAL A 719 -13.62 12.70 -16.94
N ARG A 720 -12.41 12.76 -16.39
CA ARG A 720 -11.18 13.12 -17.07
C ARG A 720 -10.40 11.87 -17.47
N TYR A 721 -9.89 11.86 -18.70
CA TYR A 721 -9.14 10.73 -19.23
C TYR A 721 -8.12 11.18 -20.28
N LYS A 722 -7.06 10.39 -20.41
CA LYS A 722 -6.09 10.57 -21.49
C LYS A 722 -6.69 10.15 -22.83
N PRO A 723 -6.68 11.00 -23.88
CA PRO A 723 -7.21 10.63 -25.19
C PRO A 723 -6.53 9.36 -25.73
N GLY A 724 -7.32 8.43 -26.27
CA GLY A 724 -6.84 7.14 -26.76
C GLY A 724 -7.69 5.98 -26.26
N ILE A 725 -7.04 4.92 -25.81
CA ILE A 725 -7.73 3.69 -25.38
C ILE A 725 -8.60 3.91 -24.13
N ASP A 726 -8.26 4.85 -23.26
CA ASP A 726 -9.00 5.12 -22.01
C ASP A 726 -10.36 5.81 -22.26
N GLU A 727 -10.55 6.35 -23.46
CA GLU A 727 -11.84 6.86 -23.94
C GLU A 727 -12.95 5.79 -23.90
N ILE A 728 -12.58 4.51 -24.05
CA ILE A 728 -13.52 3.38 -24.01
C ILE A 728 -14.29 3.41 -22.69
N LEU A 729 -13.58 3.38 -21.58
CA LEU A 729 -14.17 3.37 -20.24
C LEU A 729 -14.83 4.72 -19.95
N ALA A 730 -14.15 5.83 -20.24
CA ALA A 730 -14.66 7.17 -19.94
C ALA A 730 -16.05 7.46 -20.55
N ARG A 731 -16.32 6.93 -21.76
CA ARG A 731 -17.64 7.07 -22.41
C ARG A 731 -18.74 6.23 -21.78
N GLU A 732 -18.39 5.16 -21.07
CA GLU A 732 -19.34 4.23 -20.43
C GLU A 732 -19.68 4.66 -18.99
N MET A 733 -18.81 5.44 -18.35
CA MET A 733 -18.96 5.86 -16.95
C MET A 733 -20.18 6.76 -16.66
N PRO A 734 -20.54 7.79 -17.44
CA PRO A 734 -21.58 8.74 -17.05
C PRO A 734 -22.90 8.11 -16.63
N GLU A 735 -23.38 7.11 -17.38
CA GLU A 735 -24.65 6.44 -17.07
C GLU A 735 -24.57 5.62 -15.77
N ALA A 736 -23.43 4.98 -15.49
CA ALA A 736 -23.21 4.24 -14.27
C ALA A 736 -23.03 5.17 -13.06
N LEU A 737 -22.26 6.25 -13.22
CA LEU A 737 -22.03 7.24 -12.19
C LEU A 737 -23.33 7.89 -11.71
N GLU A 738 -24.27 8.21 -12.61
CA GLU A 738 -25.56 8.78 -12.21
C GLU A 738 -26.46 7.78 -11.46
N ARG A 739 -26.33 6.47 -11.74
CA ARG A 739 -27.00 5.44 -10.93
C ARG A 739 -26.35 5.30 -9.55
N ILE A 740 -25.02 5.28 -9.50
CA ILE A 740 -24.24 5.28 -8.27
C ILE A 740 -24.62 6.49 -7.41
N HIS A 741 -24.73 7.68 -8.01
CA HIS A 741 -25.21 8.88 -7.33
C HIS A 741 -26.58 8.69 -6.69
N ALA A 742 -27.56 8.20 -7.45
CA ALA A 742 -28.90 7.96 -6.94
C ALA A 742 -28.92 6.94 -5.78
N ARG A 743 -28.04 5.92 -5.83
CA ARG A 743 -27.89 4.91 -4.77
C ARG A 743 -27.24 5.48 -3.51
N VAL A 744 -26.11 6.18 -3.67
CA VAL A 744 -25.28 6.69 -2.58
C VAL A 744 -25.91 7.92 -1.92
N CYS A 745 -26.40 8.89 -2.69
CA CYS A 745 -26.98 10.13 -2.16
C CYS A 745 -28.48 10.02 -1.84
N GLY A 746 -29.10 8.87 -2.15
CA GLY A 746 -30.51 8.61 -1.89
C GLY A 746 -30.83 8.40 -0.39
N GLN A 747 -32.11 8.21 -0.10
CA GLN A 747 -32.65 7.98 1.26
C GLN A 747 -32.99 6.52 1.56
N ALA A 748 -32.95 5.65 0.55
CA ALA A 748 -33.33 4.25 0.69
C ALA A 748 -32.10 3.39 1.04
N ASP A 749 -32.33 2.31 1.78
CA ASP A 749 -31.37 1.22 2.04
C ASP A 749 -29.98 1.73 2.49
N GLY A 750 -29.95 2.57 3.52
CA GLY A 750 -28.70 3.10 4.09
C GLY A 750 -28.00 4.21 3.28
N GLY A 751 -28.65 4.83 2.30
CA GLY A 751 -28.11 5.96 1.54
C GLY A 751 -27.78 7.20 2.40
N ILE A 752 -26.84 8.03 1.94
CA ILE A 752 -26.22 9.13 2.71
C ILE A 752 -27.12 10.37 2.80
N ASP A 753 -28.23 10.47 2.05
CA ASP A 753 -29.15 11.62 2.05
C ASP A 753 -28.41 12.98 2.00
N PHE A 754 -27.38 13.06 1.16
CA PHE A 754 -26.56 14.25 1.01
C PHE A 754 -25.91 14.26 -0.37
N GLU A 755 -26.08 15.37 -1.08
CA GLU A 755 -25.46 15.60 -2.38
C GLU A 755 -24.22 16.50 -2.24
N PRO A 756 -23.05 16.09 -2.73
CA PRO A 756 -21.87 16.95 -2.79
C PRO A 756 -22.16 18.27 -3.51
N LEU A 757 -21.73 19.40 -2.94
CA LEU A 757 -22.03 20.74 -3.45
C LEU A 757 -21.45 21.05 -4.84
N GLN A 758 -20.45 20.28 -5.27
CA GLN A 758 -19.80 20.43 -6.56
C GLN A 758 -19.73 19.07 -7.26
N LYS A 759 -19.69 19.10 -8.60
CA LYS A 759 -19.51 17.88 -9.39
C LYS A 759 -18.23 17.17 -8.97
N THR A 760 -18.33 15.87 -8.70
CA THR A 760 -17.16 15.05 -8.38
C THR A 760 -16.35 14.81 -9.65
N VAL A 761 -15.05 15.07 -9.56
CA VAL A 761 -14.12 14.80 -10.65
C VAL A 761 -13.65 13.36 -10.55
N ILE A 762 -13.87 12.56 -11.59
CA ILE A 762 -13.30 11.22 -11.72
C ILE A 762 -12.12 11.30 -12.67
N GLU A 763 -10.93 10.89 -12.23
CA GLU A 763 -9.73 10.94 -13.06
C GLU A 763 -9.23 9.52 -13.35
N LEU A 764 -9.31 9.13 -14.62
CA LEU A 764 -8.76 7.87 -15.11
C LEU A 764 -7.26 8.02 -15.35
N MET A 765 -6.46 7.40 -14.49
CA MET A 765 -5.01 7.41 -14.58
C MET A 765 -4.53 6.31 -15.53
N PRO A 766 -3.66 6.64 -16.50
CA PRO A 766 -3.26 5.71 -17.55
C PRO A 766 -2.36 4.58 -17.05
N ASP A 767 -1.68 4.77 -15.92
CA ASP A 767 -0.84 3.79 -15.25
C ASP A 767 -0.79 4.04 -13.73
N HIS A 768 -0.16 3.10 -13.02
CA HIS A 768 -0.08 3.12 -11.57
C HIS A 768 0.84 4.23 -11.03
N GLU A 769 1.84 4.67 -11.81
CA GLU A 769 2.78 5.70 -11.38
C GLU A 769 2.07 7.05 -11.27
N TRP A 770 1.32 7.43 -12.32
CA TRP A 770 0.51 8.64 -12.31
C TRP A 770 -0.57 8.61 -11.22
N PHE A 771 -1.19 7.45 -11.02
CA PHE A 771 -2.13 7.25 -9.93
C PHE A 771 -1.49 7.49 -8.56
N ALA A 772 -0.33 6.89 -8.28
CA ALA A 772 0.37 7.08 -7.03
C ALA A 772 0.77 8.55 -6.81
N VAL A 773 1.26 9.24 -7.85
CA VAL A 773 1.60 10.67 -7.76
C VAL A 773 0.37 11.53 -7.51
N ARG A 774 -0.79 11.24 -8.11
CA ARG A 774 -2.05 11.98 -7.89
C ARG A 774 -2.51 11.96 -6.44
N ILE A 775 -2.31 10.83 -5.78
CA ILE A 775 -2.81 10.64 -4.43
C ILE A 775 -1.76 11.02 -3.38
N ALA A 776 -0.50 10.60 -3.55
CA ALA A 776 0.56 10.79 -2.55
C ALA A 776 1.59 11.88 -2.89
N GLY A 777 1.69 12.29 -4.16
CA GLY A 777 2.78 13.12 -4.69
C GLY A 777 4.08 12.33 -4.99
N MET A 778 4.02 11.00 -4.89
CA MET A 778 5.14 10.07 -5.08
C MET A 778 4.70 8.85 -5.91
N PRO A 779 5.58 8.22 -6.70
CA PRO A 779 5.25 7.15 -7.65
C PRO A 779 4.98 5.76 -7.03
N ALA A 780 4.93 5.65 -5.70
CA ALA A 780 4.75 4.39 -4.99
C ALA A 780 3.50 4.46 -4.10
N LEU A 781 2.53 3.60 -4.41
CA LEU A 781 1.30 3.40 -3.65
C LEU A 781 0.80 1.97 -3.86
N HIS A 782 -0.05 1.46 -2.96
CA HIS A 782 -0.62 0.11 -3.00
C HIS A 782 -2.15 0.15 -2.84
N THR A 783 -2.85 0.88 -3.73
CA THR A 783 -4.33 0.88 -3.85
C THR A 783 -4.72 1.03 -5.33
N ILE A 784 -6.00 0.86 -5.65
CA ILE A 784 -6.55 0.88 -7.01
C ILE A 784 -7.22 2.22 -7.35
N ALA A 785 -7.92 2.79 -6.35
CA ALA A 785 -8.57 4.07 -6.41
C ALA A 785 -8.45 4.77 -5.05
N ALA A 786 -8.67 6.08 -5.04
CA ALA A 786 -8.79 6.84 -3.80
C ALA A 786 -9.60 8.12 -4.03
N SER A 787 -10.44 8.44 -3.05
CA SER A 787 -11.18 9.69 -2.92
C SER A 787 -10.45 10.67 -2.01
N THR A 788 -10.34 11.92 -2.46
CA THR A 788 -9.95 13.05 -1.62
C THR A 788 -11.17 13.86 -1.15
N GLY A 789 -12.38 13.35 -1.38
CA GLY A 789 -13.62 14.12 -1.32
C GLY A 789 -14.04 14.50 -2.73
N PRO A 790 -13.72 15.70 -3.23
CA PRO A 790 -14.23 16.18 -4.52
C PRO A 790 -13.57 15.56 -5.76
N VAL A 791 -12.46 14.83 -5.58
CA VAL A 791 -11.77 14.10 -6.66
C VAL A 791 -11.68 12.64 -6.28
N ILE A 792 -11.97 11.77 -7.24
CA ILE A 792 -11.69 10.33 -7.20
C ILE A 792 -10.70 10.06 -8.32
N ALA A 793 -9.51 9.56 -8.00
CA ALA A 793 -8.59 9.05 -9.01
C ALA A 793 -8.60 7.52 -8.97
N MET A 794 -8.43 6.89 -10.13
CA MET A 794 -8.34 5.43 -10.25
C MET A 794 -7.40 5.03 -11.38
N GLU A 795 -6.63 3.97 -11.18
CA GLU A 795 -5.93 3.31 -12.29
C GLU A 795 -6.94 2.59 -13.19
N VAL A 796 -6.86 2.76 -14.52
CA VAL A 796 -7.78 2.04 -15.42
C VAL A 796 -7.69 0.51 -15.23
N PRO A 797 -8.82 -0.26 -15.26
CA PRO A 797 -8.85 -1.72 -15.03
C PRO A 797 -8.25 -2.51 -16.20
N ARG A 798 -6.93 -2.43 -16.36
CA ARG A 798 -6.18 -2.95 -17.50
C ARG A 798 -4.99 -3.78 -17.04
N THR A 799 -4.66 -4.82 -17.82
CA THR A 799 -3.44 -5.61 -17.63
C THR A 799 -2.34 -5.13 -18.58
N GLY A 800 -1.09 -5.33 -18.21
CA GLY A 800 0.07 -4.99 -19.07
C GLY A 800 1.10 -4.11 -18.37
N ALA A 801 2.07 -3.61 -19.14
CA ALA A 801 3.16 -2.78 -18.62
C ALA A 801 2.62 -1.50 -17.96
N GLY A 802 3.19 -1.13 -16.81
CA GLY A 802 2.77 0.06 -16.04
C GLY A 802 1.54 -0.15 -15.16
N HIS A 803 0.82 -1.27 -15.31
CA HIS A 803 -0.35 -1.60 -14.51
C HIS A 803 -0.02 -2.53 -13.36
N LYS A 804 -0.53 -2.25 -12.16
CA LYS A 804 -0.29 -3.09 -10.97
C LYS A 804 -1.55 -3.77 -10.44
N VAL A 805 -2.73 -3.31 -10.84
CA VAL A 805 -4.02 -3.73 -10.24
C VAL A 805 -4.79 -4.72 -11.11
N GLY A 806 -4.49 -4.78 -12.41
CA GLY A 806 -5.14 -5.69 -13.34
C GLY A 806 -6.60 -5.36 -13.61
N VAL A 807 -7.41 -6.40 -13.84
CA VAL A 807 -8.86 -6.27 -14.05
C VAL A 807 -9.60 -6.29 -12.72
N TYR A 808 -10.63 -5.45 -12.59
CA TYR A 808 -11.46 -5.38 -11.40
C TYR A 808 -12.81 -4.71 -11.72
N ASP A 809 -13.80 -4.96 -10.86
CA ASP A 809 -15.11 -4.33 -10.89
C ASP A 809 -15.02 -2.82 -10.58
N TRP A 810 -14.90 -2.00 -11.62
CA TRP A 810 -14.73 -0.56 -11.44
C TRP A 810 -15.99 0.15 -10.95
N GLN A 811 -17.20 -0.37 -11.22
CA GLN A 811 -18.42 0.27 -10.74
C GLN A 811 -18.52 0.13 -9.22
N ARG A 812 -18.22 -1.06 -8.67
CA ARG A 812 -18.16 -1.27 -7.22
C ARG A 812 -17.10 -0.38 -6.57
N VAL A 813 -15.90 -0.33 -7.15
CA VAL A 813 -14.81 0.52 -6.62
C VAL A 813 -15.21 2.00 -6.63
N ILE A 814 -15.78 2.52 -7.72
CA ILE A 814 -16.23 3.93 -7.75
C ILE A 814 -17.40 4.18 -6.80
N GLN A 815 -18.34 3.23 -6.65
CA GLN A 815 -19.45 3.37 -5.70
C GLN A 815 -18.94 3.49 -4.26
N HIS A 816 -17.92 2.71 -3.91
CA HIS A 816 -17.19 2.82 -2.65
C HIS A 816 -16.53 4.21 -2.52
N GLU A 817 -15.69 4.62 -3.48
CA GLU A 817 -15.00 5.92 -3.44
C GLU A 817 -15.95 7.13 -3.43
N TYR A 818 -17.07 7.02 -4.13
CA TYR A 818 -18.09 8.06 -4.17
C TYR A 818 -18.89 8.14 -2.87
N THR A 819 -19.05 7.02 -2.16
CA THR A 819 -19.59 7.04 -0.80
C THR A 819 -18.71 7.88 0.10
N HIS A 820 -17.39 7.73 0.04
CA HIS A 820 -16.49 8.62 0.79
C HIS A 820 -16.64 10.08 0.39
N THR A 821 -16.78 10.38 -0.91
CA THR A 821 -17.06 11.74 -1.35
C THR A 821 -18.32 12.32 -0.68
N ALA A 822 -19.42 11.56 -0.64
CA ALA A 822 -20.66 12.00 -0.02
C ALA A 822 -20.55 12.14 1.50
N THR A 823 -19.95 11.16 2.20
CA THR A 823 -19.80 11.19 3.66
C THR A 823 -18.83 12.28 4.12
N LEU A 824 -17.69 12.46 3.44
CA LEU A 824 -16.74 13.54 3.69
C LEU A 824 -17.40 14.91 3.48
N ALA A 825 -18.20 15.07 2.43
CA ALA A 825 -18.90 16.33 2.16
C ALA A 825 -19.97 16.63 3.23
N ARG A 826 -20.76 15.63 3.64
CA ARG A 826 -21.77 15.77 4.71
C ARG A 826 -21.13 16.16 6.04
N THR A 827 -20.03 15.50 6.39
CA THR A 827 -19.34 15.66 7.68
C THR A 827 -18.28 16.75 7.71
N LYS A 828 -18.04 17.45 6.59
CA LYS A 828 -16.95 18.43 6.44
C LYS A 828 -15.58 17.83 6.76
N ASN A 829 -15.33 16.57 6.35
CA ASN A 829 -14.12 15.79 6.63
C ASN A 829 -13.86 15.52 8.13
N ARG A 830 -14.90 15.39 8.95
CA ARG A 830 -14.78 15.24 10.43
C ARG A 830 -15.24 13.88 10.96
N LEU A 831 -15.47 12.91 10.08
CA LEU A 831 -15.95 11.60 10.48
C LEU A 831 -14.82 10.63 10.86
N PRO A 832 -15.05 9.73 11.84
CA PRO A 832 -14.12 8.65 12.17
C PRO A 832 -13.81 7.75 10.98
N HIS A 833 -12.58 7.22 10.93
CA HIS A 833 -12.12 6.41 9.79
C HIS A 833 -12.93 5.11 9.68
N TRP A 834 -13.18 4.40 10.79
CA TRP A 834 -13.98 3.17 10.72
C TRP A 834 -15.39 3.40 10.15
N PHE A 835 -15.99 4.56 10.46
CA PHE A 835 -17.37 4.89 10.12
C PHE A 835 -17.56 5.10 8.62
N THR A 836 -16.61 5.81 7.99
CA THR A 836 -16.65 6.06 6.55
C THR A 836 -16.42 4.79 5.74
N GLU A 837 -15.49 3.94 6.17
CA GLU A 837 -15.20 2.65 5.53
C GLU A 837 -16.36 1.67 5.67
N ALA A 838 -17.05 1.71 6.81
CA ALA A 838 -18.23 0.90 7.03
C ALA A 838 -19.42 1.35 6.16
N ALA A 839 -19.65 2.67 6.05
CA ALA A 839 -20.68 3.22 5.17
C ALA A 839 -20.39 2.90 3.69
N ALA A 840 -19.14 3.01 3.25
CA ALA A 840 -18.73 2.68 1.88
C ALA A 840 -18.91 1.21 1.56
N GLN A 841 -18.48 0.30 2.43
CA GLN A 841 -18.72 -1.14 2.25
C GLN A 841 -20.22 -1.49 2.26
N HIS A 842 -21.02 -0.85 3.11
CA HIS A 842 -22.45 -1.08 3.17
C HIS A 842 -23.12 -0.68 1.85
N LEU A 843 -22.67 0.44 1.28
CA LEU A 843 -23.17 0.97 0.02
C LEU A 843 -22.52 0.33 -1.22
N GLU A 844 -21.62 -0.65 -1.12
CA GLU A 844 -21.16 -1.42 -2.29
C GLU A 844 -22.22 -2.38 -2.84
N ASP A 845 -23.26 -2.68 -2.05
CA ASP A 845 -24.29 -3.68 -2.33
C ASP A 845 -23.72 -5.10 -2.59
N ALA A 846 -22.48 -5.34 -2.17
CA ALA A 846 -21.79 -6.62 -2.32
C ALA A 846 -22.06 -7.53 -1.11
N PRO A 847 -22.42 -8.81 -1.31
CA PRO A 847 -22.53 -9.76 -0.21
C PRO A 847 -21.17 -10.02 0.44
N ARG A 848 -21.15 -10.25 1.76
CA ARG A 848 -19.95 -10.74 2.45
C ARG A 848 -19.47 -12.08 1.88
N THR A 849 -18.15 -12.23 1.85
CA THR A 849 -17.46 -13.46 1.45
C THR A 849 -17.38 -14.46 2.60
N GLU A 850 -17.21 -15.74 2.25
CA GLU A 850 -17.03 -16.82 3.24
C GLU A 850 -15.83 -16.53 4.16
N GLN A 851 -14.72 -16.08 3.57
CA GLN A 851 -13.48 -15.77 4.26
C GLN A 851 -13.69 -14.70 5.34
N THR A 852 -14.41 -13.63 4.99
CA THR A 852 -14.71 -12.52 5.91
C THR A 852 -15.58 -13.00 7.07
N CYS A 853 -16.65 -13.74 6.78
CA CYS A 853 -17.51 -14.31 7.83
C CYS A 853 -16.71 -15.22 8.77
N ARG A 854 -15.85 -16.10 8.24
CA ARG A 854 -15.02 -16.99 9.08
C ARG A 854 -13.99 -16.24 9.93
N LEU A 855 -13.39 -15.17 9.41
CA LEU A 855 -12.50 -14.29 10.19
C LEU A 855 -13.25 -13.68 11.38
N LEU A 856 -14.41 -13.09 11.14
CA LEU A 856 -15.25 -12.49 12.19
C LEU A 856 -15.68 -13.51 13.24
N VAL A 857 -16.04 -14.73 12.82
CA VAL A 857 -16.38 -15.83 13.74
C VAL A 857 -15.20 -16.20 14.62
N ALA A 858 -13.99 -16.29 14.06
CA ALA A 858 -12.78 -16.60 14.83
C ALA A 858 -12.50 -15.51 15.88
N LYS A 859 -12.61 -14.23 15.48
CA LYS A 859 -12.37 -13.08 16.36
C LYS A 859 -13.41 -12.95 17.46
N LEU A 860 -14.70 -13.16 17.15
CA LEU A 860 -15.76 -13.20 18.14
C LEU A 860 -15.55 -14.33 19.16
N LYS A 861 -15.17 -15.53 18.72
CA LYS A 861 -14.93 -16.68 19.62
C LYS A 861 -13.72 -16.50 20.53
N ALA A 862 -12.71 -15.76 20.07
CA ALA A 862 -11.51 -15.45 20.82
C ALA A 862 -11.66 -14.23 21.74
N ASP A 863 -12.80 -13.51 21.69
CA ASP A 863 -13.00 -12.21 22.34
C ASP A 863 -11.97 -11.16 21.91
N GLU A 864 -11.65 -11.15 20.60
CA GLU A 864 -10.66 -10.30 19.95
C GLU A 864 -11.28 -9.27 18.98
N LEU A 865 -12.57 -8.93 19.16
CA LEU A 865 -13.21 -7.85 18.39
C LEU A 865 -12.73 -6.49 18.90
N PHE A 866 -12.54 -5.52 18.01
CA PHE A 866 -12.06 -4.18 18.35
C PHE A 866 -13.20 -3.31 18.88
N ASP A 867 -12.99 -2.54 19.94
CA ASP A 867 -13.96 -1.49 20.31
C ASP A 867 -13.89 -0.28 19.34
N LEU A 868 -14.69 0.75 19.58
CA LEU A 868 -14.78 1.93 18.71
C LEU A 868 -13.51 2.81 18.73
N ASP A 869 -12.67 2.70 19.76
CA ASP A 869 -11.40 3.42 19.83
C ASP A 869 -10.30 2.60 19.13
N GLU A 870 -10.19 1.32 19.43
CA GLU A 870 -9.19 0.40 18.89
C GLU A 870 -9.32 0.24 17.38
N ILE A 871 -10.55 0.14 16.84
CA ILE A 871 -10.76 -0.10 15.41
C ILE A 871 -10.13 1.00 14.53
N ASN A 872 -10.18 2.27 14.96
CA ASN A 872 -9.54 3.38 14.25
C ASN A 872 -8.01 3.22 14.22
N ILE A 873 -7.42 2.76 15.32
CA ILE A 873 -5.98 2.52 15.42
C ILE A 873 -5.58 1.38 14.48
N LYS A 874 -6.33 0.27 14.44
CA LYS A 874 -5.97 -0.93 13.67
C LYS A 874 -6.00 -0.74 12.14
N PHE A 875 -6.75 0.24 11.62
CA PHE A 875 -6.62 0.65 10.21
C PHE A 875 -5.22 1.20 9.91
N THR A 876 -4.70 2.02 10.82
CA THR A 876 -3.50 2.83 10.64
C THR A 876 -2.23 2.11 11.06
N ARG A 877 -2.32 1.34 12.15
CA ARG A 877 -1.23 0.64 12.83
C ARG A 877 -1.66 -0.79 13.17
N PRO A 878 -1.70 -1.70 12.17
CA PRO A 878 -1.97 -3.11 12.43
C PRO A 878 -0.82 -3.75 13.19
N GLU A 879 -1.14 -4.59 14.18
CA GLU A 879 -0.17 -5.41 14.91
C GLU A 879 -0.09 -6.81 14.31
N GLN A 880 -1.21 -7.33 13.82
CA GLN A 880 -1.30 -8.61 13.12
C GLN A 880 -1.57 -8.38 11.62
N PRO A 881 -1.13 -9.31 10.74
CA PRO A 881 -1.44 -9.25 9.31
C PRO A 881 -2.95 -9.23 8.99
N THR A 882 -3.80 -9.69 9.92
CA THR A 882 -5.25 -9.75 9.74
C THR A 882 -6.02 -8.52 10.25
N ASP A 883 -5.36 -7.62 11.01
CA ASP A 883 -6.05 -6.53 11.72
C ASP A 883 -6.80 -5.59 10.79
N ARG A 884 -6.18 -5.19 9.67
CA ARG A 884 -6.86 -4.33 8.68
C ARG A 884 -8.09 -5.00 8.09
N ALA A 885 -7.94 -6.25 7.66
CA ALA A 885 -9.06 -7.01 7.09
C ALA A 885 -10.20 -7.21 8.11
N GLN A 886 -9.85 -7.42 9.38
CA GLN A 886 -10.81 -7.44 10.48
C GLN A 886 -11.49 -6.09 10.65
N ALA A 887 -10.75 -4.98 10.66
CA ALA A 887 -11.31 -3.65 10.86
C ALA A 887 -12.34 -3.30 9.78
N TYR A 888 -12.06 -3.56 8.50
CA TYR A 888 -13.05 -3.40 7.43
C TYR A 888 -14.29 -4.27 7.67
N ALA A 889 -14.09 -5.57 7.88
CA ALA A 889 -15.16 -6.54 8.05
C ALA A 889 -16.06 -6.23 9.25
N GLN A 890 -15.43 -5.88 10.38
CA GLN A 890 -16.10 -5.60 11.64
C GLN A 890 -16.79 -4.23 11.60
N GLY A 891 -16.19 -3.22 10.98
CA GLY A 891 -16.80 -1.91 10.77
C GLY A 891 -18.14 -2.03 10.04
N LEU A 892 -18.17 -2.74 8.90
CA LEU A 892 -19.42 -3.04 8.19
C LEU A 892 -20.44 -3.76 9.08
N TRP A 893 -19.99 -4.73 9.89
CA TRP A 893 -20.85 -5.49 10.79
C TRP A 893 -21.48 -4.64 11.89
N MET A 894 -20.70 -3.73 12.49
CA MET A 894 -21.20 -2.76 13.47
C MET A 894 -22.15 -1.74 12.83
N TYR A 895 -21.89 -1.33 11.59
CA TYR A 895 -22.75 -0.39 10.86
C TYR A 895 -24.11 -1.00 10.49
N GLU A 896 -24.14 -2.27 10.07
CA GLU A 896 -25.38 -3.00 9.86
C GLU A 896 -26.16 -3.20 11.17
N TYR A 897 -25.49 -3.55 12.27
CA TYR A 897 -26.12 -3.60 13.59
C TYR A 897 -26.74 -2.25 13.95
N MET A 898 -26.04 -1.15 13.70
CA MET A 898 -26.53 0.20 13.96
C MET A 898 -27.82 0.48 13.18
N ILE A 899 -27.84 0.17 11.88
CA ILE A 899 -29.03 0.34 11.04
C ILE A 899 -30.18 -0.55 11.52
N GLU A 900 -29.93 -1.83 11.81
CA GLU A 900 -30.97 -2.76 12.25
C GLU A 900 -31.58 -2.32 13.60
N ARG A 901 -30.74 -1.85 14.52
CA ARG A 901 -31.14 -1.51 15.89
C ARG A 901 -31.78 -0.13 16.01
N PHE A 902 -31.23 0.87 15.33
CA PHE A 902 -31.59 2.28 15.49
C PHE A 902 -32.26 2.91 14.25
N GLY A 903 -32.26 2.20 13.12
CA GLY A 903 -32.86 2.63 11.85
C GLY A 903 -31.92 3.43 10.95
N ASP A 904 -32.31 3.59 9.69
CA ASP A 904 -31.51 4.26 8.64
C ASP A 904 -31.11 5.71 8.96
N SER A 905 -31.85 6.39 9.83
CA SER A 905 -31.53 7.77 10.23
C SER A 905 -30.38 7.86 11.24
N ALA A 906 -30.03 6.76 11.92
CA ALA A 906 -29.04 6.78 12.99
C ALA A 906 -27.62 7.11 12.48
N PRO A 907 -27.10 6.47 11.40
CA PRO A 907 -25.81 6.87 10.85
C PRO A 907 -25.78 8.32 10.38
N LEU A 908 -26.89 8.82 9.83
CA LEU A 908 -27.01 10.20 9.34
C LEU A 908 -26.96 11.23 10.48
N ALA A 909 -27.61 10.92 11.61
CA ALA A 909 -27.58 11.77 12.81
C ALA A 909 -26.15 11.86 13.39
N LEU A 910 -25.43 10.73 13.44
CA LEU A 910 -24.02 10.72 13.85
C LEU A 910 -23.14 11.53 12.89
N MET A 911 -23.31 11.38 11.57
CA MET A 911 -22.62 12.21 10.58
C MET A 911 -22.87 13.70 10.79
N ASP A 912 -24.10 14.10 11.12
CA ASP A 912 -24.43 15.50 11.41
C ASP A 912 -23.81 15.99 12.72
N ALA A 913 -23.63 15.11 13.72
CA ALA A 913 -22.89 15.39 14.95
C ALA A 913 -21.39 15.60 14.67
N TYR A 914 -20.78 14.74 13.86
CA TYR A 914 -19.40 14.89 13.39
C TYR A 914 -19.20 16.19 12.60
N ALA A 915 -20.16 16.55 11.74
CA ALA A 915 -20.13 17.83 11.02
C ALA A 915 -20.07 19.06 11.95
N ARG A 916 -20.62 18.94 13.17
CA ARG A 916 -20.57 19.98 14.22
C ARG A 916 -19.28 19.93 15.06
N GLY A 917 -18.43 18.93 14.86
CA GLY A 917 -17.17 18.74 15.60
C GLY A 917 -17.32 17.97 16.92
N GLN A 918 -18.42 17.23 17.11
CA GLN A 918 -18.56 16.35 18.27
C GLN A 918 -17.71 15.08 18.10
N THR A 919 -17.14 14.59 19.19
CA THR A 919 -16.39 13.31 19.23
C THR A 919 -17.35 12.12 19.25
N GLU A 920 -16.88 10.91 18.93
CA GLU A 920 -17.69 9.67 19.02
C GLU A 920 -18.29 9.50 20.43
N ALA A 921 -17.51 9.79 21.48
CA ALA A 921 -17.95 9.74 22.88
C ALA A 921 -19.09 10.73 23.23
N GLU A 922 -19.23 11.82 22.46
CA GLU A 922 -20.31 12.80 22.61
C GLU A 922 -21.49 12.51 21.67
N ALA A 923 -21.21 12.06 20.44
CA ALA A 923 -22.19 11.79 19.39
C ALA A 923 -23.04 10.55 19.73
N MET A 924 -22.43 9.46 20.20
CA MET A 924 -23.14 8.21 20.50
C MET A 924 -24.25 8.40 21.56
N PRO A 925 -23.98 9.01 22.75
CA PRO A 925 -25.03 9.23 23.73
C PRO A 925 -26.08 10.26 23.29
N SER A 926 -25.68 11.28 22.53
CA SER A 926 -26.59 12.37 22.15
C SER A 926 -27.55 11.96 21.04
N GLU A 927 -27.10 11.15 20.08
CA GLU A 927 -27.89 10.76 18.91
C GLU A 927 -28.53 9.36 19.07
N LEU A 928 -27.85 8.39 19.70
CA LEU A 928 -28.37 7.01 19.87
C LEU A 928 -28.92 6.72 21.28
N GLY A 929 -28.64 7.59 22.25
CA GLY A 929 -29.10 7.42 23.64
C GLY A 929 -28.35 6.35 24.44
N ILE A 930 -27.22 5.84 23.93
CA ILE A 930 -26.35 4.85 24.59
C ILE A 930 -24.87 5.24 24.44
N SER A 931 -24.01 4.72 25.32
CA SER A 931 -22.56 4.91 25.21
C SER A 931 -21.93 3.97 24.18
N SER A 932 -20.72 4.27 23.74
CA SER A 932 -19.88 3.41 22.90
C SER A 932 -19.70 2.02 23.49
N ASP A 933 -19.41 1.92 24.80
CA ASP A 933 -19.26 0.63 25.51
C ASP A 933 -20.55 -0.22 25.44
N GLN A 934 -21.71 0.41 25.69
CA GLN A 934 -22.99 -0.29 25.65
C GLN A 934 -23.32 -0.75 24.23
N PHE A 935 -23.03 0.09 23.22
CA PHE A 935 -23.19 -0.28 21.82
C PHE A 935 -22.36 -1.52 21.46
N PHE A 936 -21.10 -1.55 21.88
CA PHE A 936 -20.19 -2.66 21.59
C PHE A 936 -20.61 -3.97 22.29
N ASP A 937 -21.07 -3.90 23.54
CA ASP A 937 -21.60 -5.06 24.25
C ASP A 937 -22.88 -5.62 23.61
N ASP A 938 -23.83 -4.75 23.24
CA ASP A 938 -25.05 -5.18 22.57
C ASP A 938 -24.76 -5.72 21.15
N PHE A 939 -23.79 -5.12 20.44
CA PHE A 939 -23.31 -5.61 19.15
C PHE A 939 -22.75 -7.03 19.26
N LYS A 940 -21.91 -7.35 20.25
CA LYS A 940 -21.37 -8.71 20.44
C LYS A 940 -22.47 -9.75 20.62
N GLN A 941 -23.56 -9.40 21.29
CA GLN A 941 -24.71 -10.30 21.43
C GLN A 941 -25.39 -10.55 20.07
N TRP A 942 -25.69 -9.49 19.32
CA TRP A 942 -26.30 -9.59 17.99
C TRP A 942 -25.39 -10.32 16.99
N ALA A 943 -24.09 -10.07 17.05
CA ALA A 943 -23.06 -10.76 16.27
C ALA A 943 -23.12 -12.28 16.48
N GLY A 944 -23.33 -12.75 17.71
CA GLY A 944 -23.52 -14.17 18.01
C GLY A 944 -24.71 -14.79 17.27
N GLU A 945 -25.81 -14.04 17.12
CA GLU A 945 -27.00 -14.48 16.37
C GLU A 945 -26.73 -14.53 14.86
N GLN A 946 -26.01 -13.54 14.31
CA GLN A 946 -25.59 -13.50 12.91
C GLN A 946 -24.69 -14.69 12.53
N VAL A 947 -23.76 -15.08 13.41
CA VAL A 947 -22.90 -16.25 13.17
C VAL A 947 -23.70 -17.55 13.02
N ILE A 948 -24.82 -17.68 13.74
CA ILE A 948 -25.76 -18.81 13.58
C ILE A 948 -26.47 -18.70 12.22
N GLN A 949 -26.93 -17.51 11.83
CA GLN A 949 -27.58 -17.28 10.53
C GLN A 949 -26.66 -17.57 9.34
N TRP A 950 -25.35 -17.34 9.48
CA TRP A 950 -24.35 -17.72 8.46
C TRP A 950 -24.09 -19.22 8.39
N GLY A 951 -24.64 -20.04 9.30
CA GLY A 951 -24.38 -21.48 9.39
C GLY A 951 -22.99 -21.81 9.95
N LEU A 952 -22.31 -20.85 10.60
CA LEU A 952 -20.95 -21.01 11.13
C LEU A 952 -20.90 -21.30 12.65
N ALA A 953 -22.07 -21.40 13.27
CA ALA A 953 -22.30 -21.94 14.61
C ALA A 953 -23.53 -22.85 14.60
N PRO A 954 -23.63 -23.81 15.55
CA PRO A 954 -24.83 -24.64 15.68
C PRO A 954 -26.05 -23.77 16.01
N PRO A 955 -27.27 -24.15 15.57
CA PRO A 955 -28.50 -23.52 15.98
C PRO A 955 -28.63 -23.45 17.51
N ALA A 956 -29.39 -22.48 18.01
CA ALA A 956 -29.60 -22.33 19.45
C ALA A 956 -30.21 -23.59 20.07
N GLY A 957 -29.47 -24.25 20.97
CA GLY A 957 -29.87 -25.49 21.64
C GLY A 957 -29.33 -26.77 21.01
N ASP A 958 -28.76 -26.70 19.80
CA ASP A 958 -28.04 -27.81 19.17
C ASP A 958 -26.61 -27.92 19.71
N PRO A 959 -26.07 -29.14 19.84
CA PRO A 959 -24.72 -29.33 20.34
C PRO A 959 -23.67 -28.94 19.30
N SER A 960 -22.56 -28.38 19.78
CA SER A 960 -21.33 -28.24 19.01
C SER A 960 -20.67 -29.59 18.72
N ILE A 961 -19.78 -29.64 17.74
CA ILE A 961 -18.98 -30.84 17.46
C ILE A 961 -18.16 -31.25 18.68
N ALA A 962 -17.60 -30.30 19.42
CA ALA A 962 -16.85 -30.60 20.64
C ALA A 962 -17.73 -31.26 21.73
N GLU A 963 -18.98 -30.83 21.87
CA GLU A 963 -19.93 -31.44 22.80
C GLU A 963 -20.38 -32.83 22.34
N LEU A 964 -20.61 -33.04 21.04
CA LEU A 964 -20.92 -34.36 20.49
C LEU A 964 -19.74 -35.34 20.65
N PHE A 965 -18.52 -34.85 20.42
CA PHE A 965 -17.29 -35.61 20.62
C PHE A 965 -17.15 -36.05 22.08
N ALA A 966 -17.41 -35.14 23.02
CA ALA A 966 -17.39 -35.42 24.46
C ALA A 966 -18.54 -36.35 24.90
N ARG A 967 -19.75 -36.14 24.36
CA ARG A 967 -20.96 -36.94 24.65
C ARG A 967 -20.78 -38.40 24.25
N ASP A 968 -20.21 -38.63 23.07
CA ASP A 968 -20.07 -39.96 22.49
C ASP A 968 -18.73 -40.63 22.88
N GLY A 969 -17.89 -39.94 23.66
CA GLY A 969 -16.65 -40.48 24.20
C GLY A 969 -15.62 -40.86 23.14
N LEU A 970 -15.60 -40.14 22.01
CA LEU A 970 -14.68 -40.40 20.90
C LEU A 970 -13.26 -40.00 21.31
N SER A 971 -12.26 -40.82 20.94
CA SER A 971 -10.84 -40.58 21.23
C SER A 971 -9.99 -40.32 19.98
N ALA A 972 -10.64 -40.34 18.82
CA ALA A 972 -10.06 -40.12 17.49
C ALA A 972 -11.08 -39.33 16.65
N GLU A 973 -10.68 -38.83 15.47
CA GLU A 973 -11.60 -38.09 14.61
C GLU A 973 -12.85 -38.92 14.24
N PRO A 974 -14.06 -38.31 14.21
CA PRO A 974 -15.29 -39.03 13.96
C PRO A 974 -15.32 -39.62 12.54
N THR A 975 -15.83 -40.84 12.41
CA THR A 975 -15.97 -41.52 11.11
C THR A 975 -17.18 -41.00 10.34
N THR A 976 -17.28 -41.31 9.04
CA THR A 976 -18.49 -41.02 8.24
C THR A 976 -19.76 -41.58 8.91
N GLN A 977 -19.68 -42.75 9.56
CA GLN A 977 -20.82 -43.32 10.30
C GLN A 977 -21.22 -42.53 11.55
N ASP A 978 -20.25 -41.90 12.23
CA ASP A 978 -20.55 -41.01 13.36
C ASP A 978 -21.25 -39.73 12.87
N TYR A 979 -20.77 -39.16 11.77
CA TYR A 979 -21.46 -38.03 11.12
C TYR A 979 -22.83 -38.42 10.59
N ASP A 980 -23.02 -39.59 9.98
CA ASP A 980 -24.34 -40.05 9.53
C ASP A 980 -25.33 -40.18 10.69
N ARG A 981 -24.87 -40.65 11.86
CA ARG A 981 -25.69 -40.70 13.09
C ARG A 981 -26.03 -39.29 13.57
N TRP A 982 -25.04 -38.40 13.68
CA TRP A 982 -25.29 -37.03 14.13
C TRP A 982 -26.17 -36.25 13.17
N MET A 983 -26.05 -36.47 11.87
CA MET A 983 -26.90 -35.89 10.83
C MET A 983 -28.34 -36.40 10.86
N GLN A 984 -28.60 -37.57 11.46
CA GLN A 984 -29.97 -38.05 11.73
C GLN A 984 -30.57 -37.39 12.98
N GLU A 985 -29.74 -37.14 14.01
CA GLU A 985 -30.17 -36.50 15.26
C GLU A 985 -30.35 -34.98 15.09
N PHE A 986 -29.47 -34.33 14.33
CA PHE A 986 -29.38 -32.89 14.14
C PHE A 986 -29.26 -32.54 12.65
N PRO A 987 -30.31 -32.81 11.83
CA PRO A 987 -30.25 -32.67 10.38
C PRO A 987 -30.05 -31.23 9.90
N ASP A 988 -30.39 -30.24 10.72
CA ASP A 988 -30.34 -28.81 10.40
C ASP A 988 -29.09 -28.12 10.99
N ASN A 989 -28.19 -28.88 11.64
CA ASN A 989 -26.97 -28.34 12.20
C ASN A 989 -25.94 -28.10 11.08
N ALA A 990 -25.85 -26.85 10.64
CA ALA A 990 -25.02 -26.42 9.52
C ALA A 990 -23.54 -26.80 9.65
N VAL A 991 -22.99 -26.75 10.87
CA VAL A 991 -21.59 -27.11 11.14
C VAL A 991 -21.36 -28.61 10.93
N LEU A 992 -22.35 -29.45 11.27
CA LEU A 992 -22.31 -30.88 10.97
C LEU A 992 -22.47 -31.16 9.48
N VAL A 993 -23.40 -30.47 8.81
CA VAL A 993 -23.62 -30.59 7.35
C VAL A 993 -22.34 -30.30 6.59
N GLU A 994 -21.66 -29.18 6.89
CA GLU A 994 -20.40 -28.81 6.25
C GLU A 994 -19.33 -29.90 6.44
N ARG A 995 -19.14 -30.38 7.68
CA ARG A 995 -18.12 -31.40 7.97
C ARG A 995 -18.42 -32.72 7.28
N TRP A 996 -19.68 -33.14 7.29
CA TRP A 996 -20.13 -34.35 6.59
C TRP A 996 -19.92 -34.23 5.08
N ALA A 997 -20.32 -33.10 4.45
CA ALA A 997 -20.14 -32.88 3.02
C ALA A 997 -18.65 -32.88 2.62
N ARG A 998 -17.77 -32.29 3.43
CA ARG A 998 -16.30 -32.33 3.20
C ARG A 998 -15.70 -33.73 3.32
N LEU A 999 -16.30 -34.62 4.10
CA LEU A 999 -15.88 -36.04 4.16
C LEU A 999 -16.34 -36.82 2.92
N MET A 1000 -17.50 -36.48 2.38
CA MET A 1000 -18.04 -37.09 1.16
C MET A 1000 -17.30 -36.62 -0.09
N VAL A 1001 -16.82 -35.37 -0.09
CA VAL A 1001 -16.06 -34.76 -1.20
C VAL A 1001 -14.70 -34.26 -0.69
N PRO A 1002 -13.70 -35.15 -0.56
CA PRO A 1002 -12.34 -34.76 -0.20
C PRO A 1002 -11.72 -33.81 -1.24
N ASP A 1003 -10.69 -33.09 -0.82
CA ASP A 1003 -9.96 -32.19 -1.70
C ASP A 1003 -9.27 -32.95 -2.85
N GLY A 1004 -9.45 -32.47 -4.09
CA GLY A 1004 -8.86 -33.05 -5.31
C GLY A 1004 -9.70 -34.12 -6.01
N VAL A 1005 -11.00 -34.21 -5.75
CA VAL A 1005 -11.93 -35.06 -6.52
C VAL A 1005 -12.48 -34.27 -7.73
N ASP A 1006 -12.10 -34.69 -8.94
CA ASP A 1006 -12.54 -34.05 -10.20
C ASP A 1006 -13.87 -34.58 -10.73
N ILE A 1007 -14.25 -35.81 -10.37
CA ILE A 1007 -15.49 -36.45 -10.83
C ILE A 1007 -16.43 -36.61 -9.63
N LEU A 1008 -17.49 -35.80 -9.61
CA LEU A 1008 -18.57 -35.92 -8.64
C LEU A 1008 -19.58 -36.97 -9.10
N ASP A 1009 -19.99 -37.85 -8.20
CA ASP A 1009 -21.20 -38.63 -8.37
C ASP A 1009 -22.43 -37.88 -7.83
N ASP A 1010 -23.64 -38.38 -8.14
CA ASP A 1010 -24.90 -37.75 -7.72
C ASP A 1010 -24.98 -37.57 -6.20
N THR A 1011 -24.41 -38.50 -5.42
CA THR A 1011 -24.43 -38.44 -3.94
C THR A 1011 -23.52 -37.33 -3.41
N SER A 1012 -22.36 -37.14 -4.04
CA SER A 1012 -21.42 -36.06 -3.75
C SER A 1012 -22.02 -34.70 -4.11
N ALA A 1013 -22.69 -34.61 -5.26
CA ALA A 1013 -23.40 -33.39 -5.66
C ALA A 1013 -24.55 -33.04 -4.68
N GLU A 1014 -25.35 -34.02 -4.25
CA GLU A 1014 -26.40 -33.81 -3.23
C GLU A 1014 -25.82 -33.34 -1.88
N ALA A 1015 -24.66 -33.86 -1.48
CA ALA A 1015 -23.99 -33.42 -0.26
C ALA A 1015 -23.52 -31.96 -0.34
N LEU A 1016 -22.98 -31.55 -1.49
CA LEU A 1016 -22.58 -30.16 -1.74
C LEU A 1016 -23.78 -29.20 -1.80
N GLU A 1017 -24.89 -29.61 -2.40
CA GLU A 1017 -26.14 -28.83 -2.44
C GLU A 1017 -26.67 -28.58 -1.02
N ARG A 1018 -26.68 -29.63 -0.18
CA ARG A 1018 -27.08 -29.51 1.22
C ARG A 1018 -26.13 -28.60 2.00
N TRP A 1019 -24.83 -28.64 1.70
CA TRP A 1019 -23.87 -27.72 2.32
C TRP A 1019 -24.11 -26.26 1.90
N ALA A 1020 -24.32 -26.01 0.60
CA ALA A 1020 -24.65 -24.67 0.09
C ALA A 1020 -25.92 -24.10 0.76
N GLU A 1021 -26.94 -24.93 1.00
CA GLU A 1021 -28.17 -24.51 1.69
C GLU A 1021 -27.94 -24.25 3.19
N ALA A 1022 -27.22 -25.15 3.88
CA ALA A 1022 -27.04 -25.06 5.33
C ALA A 1022 -26.03 -23.98 5.75
N VAL A 1023 -25.06 -23.65 4.90
CA VAL A 1023 -24.06 -22.59 5.12
C VAL A 1023 -24.18 -21.58 3.98
N PRO A 1024 -25.13 -20.62 4.05
CA PRO A 1024 -25.43 -19.72 2.93
C PRO A 1024 -24.29 -18.80 2.52
N VAL A 1025 -23.23 -18.72 3.32
CA VAL A 1025 -22.02 -17.94 3.00
C VAL A 1025 -20.92 -18.78 2.33
N ALA A 1026 -21.08 -20.10 2.22
CA ALA A 1026 -20.04 -21.00 1.71
C ALA A 1026 -19.86 -20.86 0.19
N GLU A 1027 -18.66 -20.52 -0.26
CA GLU A 1027 -18.34 -20.34 -1.68
C GLU A 1027 -17.88 -21.63 -2.34
N LYS A 1028 -17.14 -22.46 -1.59
CA LYS A 1028 -16.60 -23.72 -2.10
C LYS A 1028 -17.64 -24.67 -2.73
N PRO A 1029 -18.80 -24.98 -2.11
CA PRO A 1029 -19.78 -25.85 -2.74
C PRO A 1029 -20.33 -25.24 -4.04
N HIS A 1030 -20.52 -23.92 -4.10
CA HIS A 1030 -20.99 -23.24 -5.31
C HIS A 1030 -19.98 -23.34 -6.46
N THR A 1031 -18.68 -23.16 -6.20
CA THR A 1031 -17.63 -23.28 -7.24
C THR A 1031 -17.61 -24.67 -7.84
N ILE A 1032 -17.66 -25.71 -7.00
CA ILE A 1032 -17.62 -27.11 -7.43
C ILE A 1032 -18.90 -27.47 -8.20
N LEU A 1033 -20.07 -27.12 -7.66
CA LEU A 1033 -21.36 -27.41 -8.30
C LEU A 1033 -21.54 -26.66 -9.63
N ALA A 1034 -21.08 -25.40 -9.72
CA ALA A 1034 -21.11 -24.66 -10.98
C ALA A 1034 -20.31 -25.37 -12.08
N ARG A 1035 -19.08 -25.82 -11.78
CA ARG A 1035 -18.25 -26.58 -12.72
C ARG A 1035 -18.91 -27.90 -13.11
N TYR A 1036 -19.38 -28.66 -12.11
CA TYR A 1036 -20.04 -29.95 -12.32
C TYR A 1036 -21.24 -29.85 -13.26
N TYR A 1037 -22.16 -28.92 -12.98
CA TYR A 1037 -23.36 -28.76 -13.80
C TYR A 1037 -23.03 -28.25 -15.20
N LEU A 1038 -22.08 -27.32 -15.36
CA LEU A 1038 -21.67 -26.83 -16.68
C LEU A 1038 -21.08 -27.94 -17.57
N ASN A 1039 -20.41 -28.92 -16.97
CA ASN A 1039 -19.82 -30.05 -17.70
C ASN A 1039 -20.81 -31.16 -18.07
N SER A 1040 -22.08 -31.06 -17.66
CA SER A 1040 -23.12 -32.03 -18.03
C SER A 1040 -23.43 -31.99 -19.53
N GLU A 1041 -23.72 -33.15 -20.12
CA GLU A 1041 -24.23 -33.26 -21.50
C GLU A 1041 -25.72 -32.85 -21.62
N ASP A 1042 -26.46 -32.81 -20.51
CA ASP A 1042 -27.86 -32.39 -20.48
C ASP A 1042 -27.97 -30.88 -20.21
N SER A 1043 -28.57 -30.16 -21.14
CA SER A 1043 -28.81 -28.72 -21.01
C SER A 1043 -29.67 -28.34 -19.80
N THR A 1044 -30.55 -29.25 -19.35
CA THR A 1044 -31.38 -29.07 -18.16
C THR A 1044 -30.56 -29.15 -16.88
N GLU A 1045 -29.56 -30.04 -16.83
CA GLU A 1045 -28.63 -30.11 -15.70
C GLU A 1045 -27.65 -28.93 -15.72
N GLN A 1046 -27.20 -28.49 -16.91
CA GLN A 1046 -26.40 -27.26 -17.05
C GLN A 1046 -27.10 -26.02 -16.48
N ASP A 1047 -28.43 -25.97 -16.52
CA ASP A 1047 -29.21 -24.86 -15.97
C ASP A 1047 -29.16 -24.78 -14.44
N ARG A 1048 -28.84 -25.88 -13.74
CA ARG A 1048 -28.63 -25.87 -12.29
C ARG A 1048 -27.40 -25.06 -11.89
N ALA A 1049 -26.42 -24.91 -12.80
CA ALA A 1049 -25.27 -24.03 -12.58
C ALA A 1049 -25.65 -22.56 -12.38
N ILE A 1050 -26.82 -22.10 -12.88
CA ILE A 1050 -27.21 -20.68 -12.87
C ILE A 1050 -27.27 -20.13 -11.44
N GLY A 1051 -27.89 -20.84 -10.50
CA GLY A 1051 -27.98 -20.40 -9.11
C GLY A 1051 -26.60 -20.26 -8.45
N HIS A 1052 -25.70 -21.22 -8.71
CA HIS A 1052 -24.34 -21.17 -8.18
C HIS A 1052 -23.49 -20.08 -8.81
N LEU A 1053 -23.60 -19.89 -10.13
CA LEU A 1053 -22.91 -18.82 -10.83
C LEU A 1053 -23.42 -17.44 -10.40
N GLU A 1054 -24.72 -17.26 -10.14
CA GLU A 1054 -25.26 -16.00 -9.61
C GLU A 1054 -24.70 -15.68 -8.22
N PHE A 1055 -24.58 -16.69 -7.36
CA PHE A 1055 -23.98 -16.56 -6.04
C PHE A 1055 -22.50 -16.12 -6.11
N LEU A 1056 -21.74 -16.71 -7.02
CA LEU A 1056 -20.32 -16.42 -7.22
C LEU A 1056 -20.11 -15.06 -7.90
N ASP A 1057 -20.89 -14.74 -8.94
CA ASP A 1057 -20.84 -13.47 -9.67
C ASP A 1057 -21.15 -12.26 -8.78
N ALA A 1058 -22.11 -12.38 -7.86
CA ALA A 1058 -22.43 -11.32 -6.91
C ALA A 1058 -21.23 -10.94 -6.01
N ARG A 1059 -20.33 -11.89 -5.75
CA ARG A 1059 -19.11 -11.69 -4.95
C ARG A 1059 -17.87 -11.44 -5.79
N ALA A 1060 -17.92 -11.72 -7.08
CA ALA A 1060 -16.78 -11.60 -7.98
C ALA A 1060 -16.37 -10.14 -8.20
N GLN A 1061 -15.12 -9.83 -7.87
CA GLN A 1061 -14.52 -8.52 -8.08
C GLN A 1061 -13.46 -8.53 -9.19
N TYR A 1062 -12.68 -9.60 -9.30
CA TYR A 1062 -11.50 -9.66 -10.18
C TYR A 1062 -11.63 -10.64 -11.35
N THR A 1063 -12.77 -11.31 -11.49
CA THR A 1063 -12.98 -12.30 -12.56
C THR A 1063 -14.28 -12.06 -13.31
N PRO A 1064 -14.24 -11.86 -14.64
CA PRO A 1064 -15.43 -11.75 -15.46
C PRO A 1064 -16.07 -13.12 -15.77
N ALA A 1065 -15.43 -14.22 -15.36
CA ALA A 1065 -15.72 -15.53 -15.91
C ALA A 1065 -17.09 -16.08 -15.50
N TYR A 1066 -17.55 -15.83 -14.27
CA TYR A 1066 -18.89 -16.23 -13.83
C TYR A 1066 -19.99 -15.45 -14.58
N ALA A 1067 -19.83 -14.14 -14.74
CA ALA A 1067 -20.73 -13.31 -15.54
C ALA A 1067 -20.77 -13.77 -17.01
N ALA A 1068 -19.61 -14.09 -17.59
CA ALA A 1068 -19.52 -14.60 -18.95
C ALA A 1068 -20.21 -15.95 -19.14
N ALA A 1069 -20.04 -16.88 -18.18
CA ALA A 1069 -20.73 -18.17 -18.17
C ALA A 1069 -22.26 -18.00 -18.06
N LEU A 1070 -22.73 -17.13 -17.15
CA LEU A 1070 -24.15 -16.77 -17.03
C LEU A 1070 -24.70 -16.17 -18.33
N ALA A 1071 -23.95 -15.30 -18.99
CA ALA A 1071 -24.36 -14.68 -20.24
C ALA A 1071 -24.58 -15.72 -21.36
N LYS A 1072 -23.65 -16.68 -21.48
CA LYS A 1072 -23.76 -17.79 -22.44
C LYS A 1072 -25.00 -18.65 -22.15
N ARG A 1073 -25.18 -19.11 -20.90
CA ARG A 1073 -26.32 -19.93 -20.48
C ARG A 1073 -27.66 -19.24 -20.67
N CYS A 1074 -27.78 -17.98 -20.27
CA CYS A 1074 -29.00 -17.21 -20.47
C CYS A 1074 -29.31 -17.01 -21.98
N ALA A 1075 -28.29 -16.82 -22.82
CA ALA A 1075 -28.47 -16.69 -24.26
C ALA A 1075 -29.00 -17.99 -24.90
N GLU A 1076 -28.50 -19.15 -24.46
CA GLU A 1076 -28.93 -20.47 -24.93
C GLU A 1076 -30.39 -20.78 -24.53
N ARG A 1077 -30.82 -20.30 -23.36
CA ARG A 1077 -32.23 -20.34 -22.92
C ARG A 1077 -33.15 -19.33 -23.63
N GLY A 1078 -32.59 -18.43 -24.44
CA GLY A 1078 -33.34 -17.36 -25.09
C GLY A 1078 -33.70 -16.18 -24.18
N GLU A 1079 -33.10 -16.10 -22.98
CA GLU A 1079 -33.28 -15.00 -22.02
C GLU A 1079 -32.39 -13.80 -22.40
N HIS A 1080 -32.69 -13.19 -23.55
CA HIS A 1080 -31.81 -12.22 -24.20
C HIS A 1080 -31.44 -11.00 -23.36
N ASP A 1081 -32.37 -10.43 -22.58
CA ASP A 1081 -32.09 -9.27 -21.73
C ASP A 1081 -31.19 -9.64 -20.54
N LYS A 1082 -31.41 -10.81 -19.91
CA LYS A 1082 -30.57 -11.32 -18.82
C LYS A 1082 -29.17 -11.68 -19.31
N ALA A 1083 -29.09 -12.34 -20.47
CA ALA A 1083 -27.82 -12.63 -21.13
C ALA A 1083 -27.02 -11.36 -21.39
N LEU A 1084 -27.70 -10.30 -21.88
CA LEU A 1084 -27.04 -9.02 -22.15
C LEU A 1084 -26.55 -8.35 -20.87
N ALA A 1085 -27.36 -8.33 -19.82
CA ALA A 1085 -26.95 -7.77 -18.53
C ALA A 1085 -25.69 -8.46 -17.99
N LYS A 1086 -25.63 -9.80 -18.06
CA LYS A 1086 -24.46 -10.57 -17.61
C LYS A 1086 -23.26 -10.42 -18.54
N ALA A 1087 -23.44 -10.27 -19.85
CA ALA A 1087 -22.34 -9.97 -20.76
C ALA A 1087 -21.75 -8.57 -20.51
N LEU A 1088 -22.59 -7.59 -20.20
CA LEU A 1088 -22.13 -6.25 -19.81
C LEU A 1088 -21.45 -6.26 -18.43
N ARG A 1089 -21.92 -7.08 -17.48
CA ARG A 1089 -21.23 -7.32 -16.21
C ARG A 1089 -19.82 -7.89 -16.39
N ALA A 1090 -19.62 -8.82 -17.34
CA ALA A 1090 -18.29 -9.32 -17.67
C ALA A 1090 -17.38 -8.21 -18.24
N VAL A 1091 -17.93 -7.36 -19.12
CA VAL A 1091 -17.23 -6.17 -19.65
C VAL A 1091 -16.94 -5.14 -18.56
N GLU A 1092 -17.81 -4.99 -17.58
CA GLU A 1092 -17.60 -4.10 -16.44
C GLU A 1092 -16.37 -4.50 -15.61
N ILE A 1093 -16.15 -5.79 -15.38
CA ILE A 1093 -14.96 -6.28 -14.67
C ILE A 1093 -13.70 -6.20 -15.55
N ALA A 1094 -13.84 -6.49 -16.84
CA ALA A 1094 -12.72 -6.54 -17.79
C ALA A 1094 -12.98 -5.65 -19.03
N PRO A 1095 -12.98 -4.31 -18.89
CA PRO A 1095 -13.41 -3.39 -19.95
C PRO A 1095 -12.46 -3.35 -21.15
N TYR A 1096 -11.22 -3.81 -20.99
CA TYR A 1096 -10.23 -3.86 -22.07
C TYR A 1096 -10.00 -5.29 -22.61
N ASP A 1097 -10.77 -6.28 -22.14
CA ASP A 1097 -10.67 -7.66 -22.62
C ASP A 1097 -11.49 -7.86 -23.89
N ALA A 1098 -10.82 -8.27 -24.98
CA ALA A 1098 -11.45 -8.41 -26.29
C ALA A 1098 -12.51 -9.52 -26.31
N ASP A 1099 -12.34 -10.61 -25.56
CA ASP A 1099 -13.28 -11.72 -25.54
C ASP A 1099 -14.59 -11.34 -24.85
N GLN A 1100 -14.52 -10.58 -23.76
CA GLN A 1100 -15.72 -10.04 -23.11
C GLN A 1100 -16.45 -9.06 -24.02
N ARG A 1101 -15.72 -8.19 -24.73
CA ARG A 1101 -16.31 -7.25 -25.70
C ARG A 1101 -16.97 -7.97 -26.88
N GLU A 1102 -16.38 -9.04 -27.40
CA GLU A 1102 -16.96 -9.89 -28.45
C GLU A 1102 -18.22 -10.62 -27.97
N LEU A 1103 -18.21 -11.17 -26.76
CA LEU A 1103 -19.38 -11.80 -26.14
C LEU A 1103 -20.53 -10.80 -26.00
N ALA A 1104 -20.27 -9.62 -25.43
CA ALA A 1104 -21.27 -8.57 -25.27
C ALA A 1104 -21.80 -8.06 -26.62
N ALA A 1105 -20.94 -7.88 -27.63
CA ALA A 1105 -21.36 -7.51 -28.99
C ALA A 1105 -22.30 -8.57 -29.58
N ARG A 1106 -21.95 -9.86 -29.46
CA ARG A 1106 -22.76 -10.99 -29.96
C ARG A 1106 -24.12 -11.05 -29.28
N VAL A 1107 -24.15 -11.00 -27.96
CA VAL A 1107 -25.40 -11.08 -27.19
C VAL A 1107 -26.29 -9.87 -27.49
N ALA A 1108 -25.72 -8.66 -27.56
CA ALA A 1108 -26.45 -7.45 -27.94
C ALA A 1108 -27.06 -7.56 -29.35
N LEU A 1109 -26.36 -8.19 -30.29
CA LEU A 1109 -26.86 -8.41 -31.65
C LEU A 1109 -28.06 -9.35 -31.67
N VAL A 1110 -27.98 -10.48 -30.97
CA VAL A 1110 -29.08 -11.44 -30.85
C VAL A 1110 -30.28 -10.77 -30.17
N ALA A 1111 -30.03 -9.98 -29.12
CA ALA A 1111 -31.04 -9.18 -28.43
C ALA A 1111 -31.56 -7.97 -29.22
N LYS A 1112 -31.07 -7.72 -30.45
CA LYS A 1112 -31.42 -6.57 -31.30
C LYS A 1112 -31.17 -5.20 -30.65
N ARG A 1113 -30.20 -5.13 -29.73
CA ARG A 1113 -29.72 -3.88 -29.11
C ARG A 1113 -28.55 -3.31 -29.91
N PHE A 1114 -28.83 -2.90 -31.15
CA PHE A 1114 -27.78 -2.52 -32.12
C PHE A 1114 -26.85 -1.40 -31.66
N ALA A 1115 -27.36 -0.42 -30.89
CA ALA A 1115 -26.53 0.64 -30.33
C ALA A 1115 -25.49 0.10 -29.33
N ILE A 1116 -25.87 -0.86 -28.49
CA ILE A 1116 -24.96 -1.52 -27.55
C ILE A 1116 -23.93 -2.34 -28.32
N ALA A 1117 -24.37 -3.12 -29.32
CA ALA A 1117 -23.46 -3.86 -30.18
C ALA A 1117 -22.44 -2.96 -30.89
N ALA A 1118 -22.87 -1.80 -31.40
CA ALA A 1118 -21.98 -0.83 -32.02
C ALA A 1118 -20.93 -0.28 -31.04
N ARG A 1119 -21.33 0.03 -29.79
CA ARG A 1119 -20.39 0.48 -28.75
C ARG A 1119 -19.32 -0.57 -28.45
N GLN A 1120 -19.72 -1.83 -28.29
CA GLN A 1120 -18.78 -2.93 -28.03
C GLN A 1120 -17.83 -3.17 -29.21
N LEU A 1121 -18.32 -3.08 -30.45
CA LEU A 1121 -17.51 -3.18 -31.66
C LEU A 1121 -16.55 -2.00 -31.84
N ASP A 1122 -16.95 -0.79 -31.48
CA ASP A 1122 -16.06 0.39 -31.48
C ASP A 1122 -14.92 0.22 -30.48
N ALA A 1123 -15.21 -0.25 -29.26
CA ALA A 1123 -14.19 -0.57 -28.26
C ALA A 1123 -13.16 -1.58 -28.81
N LEU A 1124 -13.62 -2.64 -29.47
CA LEU A 1124 -12.74 -3.63 -30.12
C LEU A 1124 -11.81 -3.01 -31.18
N THR A 1125 -12.25 -1.97 -31.91
CA THR A 1125 -11.36 -1.27 -32.85
C THR A 1125 -10.22 -0.51 -32.19
N LYS A 1126 -10.36 -0.18 -30.91
CA LYS A 1126 -9.35 0.53 -30.11
C LYS A 1126 -8.48 -0.45 -29.31
N ILE A 1127 -9.06 -1.57 -28.82
CA ILE A 1127 -8.35 -2.62 -28.08
C ILE A 1127 -7.46 -3.44 -29.03
N GLU A 1128 -7.98 -3.83 -30.19
CA GLU A 1128 -7.25 -4.63 -31.19
C GLU A 1128 -7.21 -3.89 -32.55
N PRO A 1129 -6.49 -2.76 -32.65
CA PRO A 1129 -6.50 -1.90 -33.84
C PRO A 1129 -5.97 -2.61 -35.09
N ASP A 1130 -5.09 -3.60 -34.91
CA ASP A 1130 -4.49 -4.39 -36.00
C ASP A 1130 -5.40 -5.49 -36.56
N ARG A 1131 -6.66 -5.58 -36.09
CA ARG A 1131 -7.66 -6.52 -36.62
C ARG A 1131 -8.70 -5.79 -37.49
N PRO A 1132 -8.53 -5.75 -38.82
CA PRO A 1132 -9.44 -5.02 -39.72
C PRO A 1132 -10.89 -5.49 -39.68
N ILE A 1133 -11.14 -6.71 -39.17
CA ILE A 1133 -12.49 -7.26 -39.04
C ILE A 1133 -13.37 -6.45 -38.09
N HIS A 1134 -12.80 -5.91 -37.01
CA HIS A 1134 -13.54 -5.12 -36.02
C HIS A 1134 -14.10 -3.85 -36.63
N LYS A 1135 -13.26 -3.13 -37.38
CA LYS A 1135 -13.65 -1.93 -38.11
C LYS A 1135 -14.77 -2.20 -39.12
N ARG A 1136 -14.64 -3.28 -39.91
CA ARG A 1136 -15.70 -3.68 -40.86
C ARG A 1136 -17.02 -4.02 -40.16
N ARG A 1137 -16.97 -4.73 -39.03
CA ARG A 1137 -18.16 -5.09 -38.24
C ARG A 1137 -18.82 -3.83 -37.65
N PHE A 1138 -18.02 -2.90 -37.12
CA PHE A 1138 -18.51 -1.63 -36.57
C PHE A 1138 -19.17 -0.76 -37.65
N GLU A 1139 -18.51 -0.56 -38.80
CA GLU A 1139 -19.06 0.19 -39.93
C GLU A 1139 -20.38 -0.41 -40.41
N ARG A 1140 -20.43 -1.75 -40.53
CA ARG A 1140 -21.67 -2.46 -40.89
C ARG A 1140 -22.76 -2.27 -39.84
N MET A 1141 -22.42 -2.23 -38.56
CA MET A 1141 -23.39 -1.96 -37.50
C MET A 1141 -23.98 -0.56 -37.58
N GLN A 1142 -23.16 0.44 -37.87
CA GLN A 1142 -23.63 1.80 -38.08
C GLN A 1142 -24.59 1.91 -39.28
N GLU A 1143 -24.35 1.16 -40.35
CA GLU A 1143 -25.29 1.08 -41.47
C GLU A 1143 -26.64 0.48 -41.04
N ILE A 1144 -26.63 -0.60 -40.26
CA ILE A 1144 -27.85 -1.24 -39.74
C ILE A 1144 -28.65 -0.25 -38.88
N ILE A 1145 -27.99 0.48 -37.97
CA ILE A 1145 -28.63 1.50 -37.13
C ILE A 1145 -29.25 2.61 -37.99
N LYS A 1146 -28.51 3.12 -39.00
CA LYS A 1146 -29.02 4.15 -39.93
C LYS A 1146 -30.22 3.66 -40.74
N LEU A 1147 -30.26 2.37 -41.10
CA LEU A 1147 -31.39 1.78 -41.82
C LEU A 1147 -32.62 1.58 -40.94
N GLN A 1148 -32.48 1.43 -39.62
CA GLN A 1148 -33.61 1.36 -38.70
C GLN A 1148 -34.19 2.73 -38.34
N GLN A 1149 -33.37 3.78 -38.38
CA GLN A 1149 -33.80 5.17 -38.13
C GLN A 1149 -34.53 5.79 -39.35
N LYS A 1150 -34.40 5.17 -40.52
CA LYS A 1150 -35.13 5.51 -41.75
C LYS A 1150 -36.38 4.65 -41.87
#